data_AF-A0A955DLX3-F1
#
_entry.id   AF-A0A955DLX3-F1
#
_cell.length_a   1.000
_cell.length_b   1.000
_cell.length_c   1.000
_cell.angle_alpha   90.00
_cell.angle_beta   90.00
_cell.angle_gamma   90.00
#
_symmetry.space_group_name_H-M   'P 1'
#
loop_
_entity.id
_entity.type
_entity.pdbx_description
1 polymer ?
#
loop_
_entity_poly.entity_id
_entity_poly.type
_entity_poly.pdbx_seq_one_letter_code
_entity_poly.pdbx_strand_id
1 'polypeptide(L)'
;MTEPGRSRRHVAQLAYAGLALTFALGPSAAAAETDAEPVIQGLDPMTKLMRRFRAGPAIDPQAWDTAPTLTWPGLSAIQFEPNDLPDTCTGLVIPPRGGEIIDLLNLGAWDQLGDGSLTCRLKIRSPEAKGARIKFFNLDLPPGAQITLGTADGEVFGQYEGRGLLIDGEFWAATVPGETTFVEITIPSDQRDELIVADVSELLHEFLDVLGPARLSVSPDGPELSCHIDAACELAPEDPRRAAAVKLHFIAQSEGYEYSSSCSGSLLADADPDTQIPWLLTANHCFNTQYSAESLEVIYFDELENCDQPRRAQRVVTEGAGLIGASSNSDVCLVRLAEPPPFGAAFAGWSSSRVNSGSIMAVHHPRATRKRITTGAIYTDSFCFPANNYVALDISGGIGVMQPGSSGSPMYNNDGRVIGQTYGYCLNGGPLDCVNLPTMIHIIGRLSSSFTLLGLEPILNGPDPEDPYEPNNSWGQAKEVADGLHDMKLRDADDFFTVDVSASGPAVLAATYDASEVGIALTLMDRFGATIQSVDTGNPVVIQTELDQGRYWVQVHRKSGQGGPYELFIDFNTVAGDVTGDDLVNTDDLIVVLKTFGQTCATGVAGCGDVTGDGGVDFSDVRLIFETLGYDRDAYDAKSWKKQAKTIAKSLKDEIKQLDKADKKPVLTRIRSVPSAQAELLVRMLGTYGRTCRDEFCADVTGDGRVTRDDVRIALNEAGFNRDDYDEKQWTKTITRFFKAEIRAPLSNYPYMSETFALRILTTLPPSPPPAEP
;
A
#
# COMPACT_ATOMS: atom_id res chain seq x y z
N MET A 1 56.97 -17.02 45.92
CA MET A 1 57.68 -17.94 45.02
C MET A 1 56.95 -17.90 43.68
N THR A 2 57.72 -17.67 42.62
CA THR A 2 57.43 -17.81 41.17
C THR A 2 56.29 -16.99 40.53
N GLU A 3 56.68 -15.80 40.06
CA GLU A 3 56.41 -15.31 38.67
C GLU A 3 56.99 -16.30 37.62
N PRO A 4 56.73 -16.24 36.28
CA PRO A 4 56.66 -15.01 35.44
C PRO A 4 55.60 -15.07 34.30
N GLY A 5 55.35 -14.04 33.47
CA GLY A 5 55.87 -12.69 33.41
C GLY A 5 55.59 -11.99 32.06
N ARG A 6 56.09 -10.75 31.99
CA ARG A 6 56.44 -9.86 30.84
C ARG A 6 55.30 -9.35 29.93
N SER A 7 55.31 -8.09 29.49
CA SER A 7 56.25 -6.95 29.62
C SER A 7 55.52 -5.62 29.37
N ARG A 8 55.65 -4.56 30.17
CA ARG A 8 56.78 -3.58 30.33
C ARG A 8 57.16 -2.80 29.05
N ARG A 9 56.74 -1.53 28.95
CA ARG A 9 57.52 -0.27 29.18
C ARG A 9 56.78 0.93 28.53
N HIS A 10 56.36 1.97 29.26
CA HIS A 10 57.15 3.08 29.88
C HIS A 10 57.75 4.05 28.84
N VAL A 11 57.75 5.39 28.96
CA VAL A 11 57.35 6.36 30.02
C VAL A 11 57.62 7.80 29.49
N ALA A 12 57.03 8.82 30.15
CA ALA A 12 57.48 10.22 30.32
C ALA A 12 57.26 11.22 29.15
N GLN A 13 56.99 12.53 29.35
CA GLN A 13 56.81 13.39 30.54
C GLN A 13 56.24 14.77 30.13
N LEU A 14 55.35 15.31 30.99
CA LEU A 14 55.18 16.70 31.49
C LEU A 14 55.69 17.94 30.70
N ALA A 15 54.83 18.95 30.52
CA ALA A 15 54.97 20.32 31.11
C ALA A 15 53.82 21.29 30.74
N TYR A 16 53.48 22.16 31.71
CA TYR A 16 52.49 23.25 31.71
C TYR A 16 53.03 24.53 31.03
N ALA A 17 52.18 25.31 30.34
CA ALA A 17 52.02 26.79 30.42
C ALA A 17 51.40 27.44 29.14
N GLY A 18 50.42 28.35 29.32
CA GLY A 18 50.24 29.52 28.43
C GLY A 18 48.87 29.72 27.75
N LEU A 19 48.14 30.77 28.18
CA LEU A 19 46.94 31.40 27.61
C LEU A 19 46.93 31.55 26.06
N ALA A 20 45.76 31.32 25.42
CA ALA A 20 44.88 32.36 24.81
C ALA A 20 43.94 31.78 23.72
N LEU A 21 42.65 32.12 23.82
CA LEU A 21 41.59 32.24 22.81
C LEU A 21 41.78 31.58 21.43
N THR A 22 40.97 30.55 21.13
CA THR A 22 39.93 30.51 20.07
C THR A 22 39.31 29.11 20.08
N PHE A 23 38.05 28.97 20.51
CA PHE A 23 37.29 27.73 20.33
C PHE A 23 36.70 27.72 18.92
N ALA A 24 37.35 26.99 18.02
CA ALA A 24 36.75 26.50 16.79
C ALA A 24 36.42 25.02 17.02
N LEU A 25 35.14 24.71 17.23
CA LEU A 25 34.65 23.34 17.12
C LEU A 25 34.15 23.16 15.68
N GLY A 26 35.03 22.61 14.85
CA GLY A 26 34.69 22.04 13.55
C GLY A 26 34.11 20.62 13.73
N PRO A 27 33.41 20.11 12.71
CA PRO A 27 32.60 18.90 12.82
C PRO A 27 33.49 17.66 12.85
N SER A 28 33.29 16.78 13.83
CA SER A 28 33.81 15.42 13.77
C SER A 28 32.71 14.43 14.13
N ALA A 29 31.98 13.99 13.12
CA ALA A 29 31.51 12.63 13.01
C ALA A 29 31.33 12.34 11.53
N ALA A 30 32.35 11.74 10.91
CA ALA A 30 32.14 11.01 9.68
C ALA A 30 31.15 9.88 10.04
N ALA A 31 29.89 10.05 9.65
CA ALA A 31 28.88 9.03 9.77
C ALA A 31 29.38 7.78 9.03
N ALA A 32 29.41 6.65 9.71
CA ALA A 32 29.56 5.37 9.06
C ALA A 32 28.39 5.22 8.08
N GLU A 33 28.72 4.98 6.80
CA GLU A 33 27.76 4.58 5.78
C GLU A 33 27.12 3.25 6.23
N THR A 34 25.93 3.34 6.80
CA THR A 34 24.98 2.23 6.82
C THR A 34 23.96 2.56 5.75
N ASP A 35 24.03 1.87 4.61
CA ASP A 35 22.97 1.80 3.61
C ASP A 35 21.70 1.27 4.30
N ALA A 36 20.89 2.17 4.85
CA ALA A 36 19.53 1.86 5.26
C ALA A 36 18.64 2.04 4.03
N GLU A 37 18.05 0.95 3.56
CA GLU A 37 17.01 0.98 2.54
C GLU A 37 15.86 1.92 2.99
N PRO A 38 15.20 2.62 2.06
CA PRO A 38 14.04 3.44 2.39
C PRO A 38 12.95 2.55 3.00
N VAL A 39 12.70 2.73 4.30
CA VAL A 39 11.61 2.07 5.01
C VAL A 39 10.32 2.80 4.66
N ILE A 40 9.57 2.27 3.69
CA ILE A 40 8.18 2.66 3.45
C ILE A 40 7.31 1.87 4.43
N GLN A 41 7.09 2.42 5.63
CA GLN A 41 6.07 1.89 6.55
C GLN A 41 4.75 2.60 6.26
N GLY A 42 4.00 2.04 5.31
CA GLY A 42 2.66 2.52 5.00
C GLY A 42 1.72 2.35 6.19
N LEU A 43 0.95 3.40 6.48
CA LEU A 43 -0.31 3.25 7.18
C LEU A 43 -1.29 2.59 6.21
N ASP A 44 -1.70 1.35 6.51
CA ASP A 44 -2.86 0.68 5.92
C ASP A 44 -4.09 1.63 5.98
N PRO A 45 -5.09 1.52 5.08
CA PRO A 45 -6.06 2.58 4.88
C PRO A 45 -6.93 2.77 6.12
N MET A 46 -6.55 3.76 6.94
CA MET A 46 -7.31 4.27 8.08
C MET A 46 -8.63 4.89 7.61
N THR A 47 -9.58 4.05 7.18
CA THR A 47 -10.93 4.44 6.74
C THR A 47 -11.89 4.61 7.92
N LYS A 48 -11.37 4.70 9.15
CA LYS A 48 -12.15 5.13 10.31
C LYS A 48 -11.29 6.02 11.20
N LEU A 49 -10.89 7.18 10.69
CA LEU A 49 -10.36 8.19 11.57
C LEU A 49 -11.50 8.73 12.45
N MET A 50 -11.41 8.43 13.75
CA MET A 50 -12.29 8.96 14.79
C MET A 50 -12.33 10.48 14.68
N ARG A 51 -13.54 11.04 14.60
CA ARG A 51 -13.73 12.48 14.72
C ARG A 51 -13.37 12.88 16.15
N ARG A 52 -12.37 13.75 16.32
CA ARG A 52 -12.34 14.65 17.49
C ARG A 52 -13.62 15.48 17.47
N PHE A 53 -14.62 15.11 18.27
CA PHE A 53 -15.70 16.03 18.59
C PHE A 53 -15.11 17.12 19.49
N ARG A 54 -14.78 18.29 18.93
CA ARG A 54 -14.43 19.49 19.73
C ARG A 54 -15.62 20.08 20.53
N ALA A 55 -16.59 19.25 20.90
CA ALA A 55 -17.74 19.64 21.70
C ALA A 55 -18.31 18.42 22.44
N GLY A 56 -17.53 17.87 23.38
CA GLY A 56 -18.06 17.11 24.52
C GLY A 56 -18.40 18.05 25.69
N PRO A 57 -19.11 17.59 26.73
CA PRO A 57 -19.53 18.46 27.83
C PRO A 57 -18.30 19.13 28.46
N ALA A 58 -18.44 20.43 28.79
CA ALA A 58 -17.45 21.12 29.59
C ALA A 58 -17.22 20.32 30.87
N ILE A 59 -15.97 19.95 31.13
CA ILE A 59 -15.56 19.30 32.36
C ILE A 59 -16.07 20.18 33.52
N ASP A 60 -16.92 19.65 34.42
CA ASP A 60 -17.36 20.40 35.60
C ASP A 60 -16.17 20.57 36.55
N PRO A 61 -15.63 21.80 36.73
CA PRO A 61 -14.47 22.01 37.58
C PRO A 61 -14.69 21.57 39.03
N GLN A 62 -15.93 21.63 39.53
CA GLN A 62 -16.25 21.24 40.91
C GLN A 62 -16.15 19.71 41.12
N ALA A 63 -16.31 18.92 40.06
CA ALA A 63 -16.22 17.47 40.14
C ALA A 63 -14.78 16.97 40.44
N TRP A 64 -13.77 17.86 40.42
CA TRP A 64 -12.36 17.53 40.62
C TRP A 64 -11.82 17.82 42.01
N ASP A 65 -12.62 18.47 42.86
CA ASP A 65 -12.21 18.81 44.22
C ASP A 65 -11.84 17.56 45.03
N THR A 66 -12.54 16.45 44.78
CA THR A 66 -12.33 15.16 45.44
C THR A 66 -11.44 14.20 44.65
N ALA A 67 -11.07 14.53 43.41
CA ALA A 67 -10.27 13.66 42.56
C ALA A 67 -8.85 13.48 43.17
N PRO A 68 -8.32 12.25 43.23
CA PRO A 68 -6.97 11.98 43.70
C PRO A 68 -5.93 12.57 42.74
N THR A 69 -4.76 12.93 43.28
CA THR A 69 -3.63 13.43 42.48
C THR A 69 -2.49 12.41 42.47
N LEU A 70 -2.20 11.87 41.29
CA LEU A 70 -0.97 11.15 40.99
C LEU A 70 0.13 12.17 40.70
N THR A 71 1.15 12.24 41.56
CA THR A 71 2.29 13.13 41.34
C THR A 71 3.43 12.37 40.68
N TRP A 72 3.74 12.74 39.44
CA TRP A 72 4.86 12.22 38.67
C TRP A 72 6.19 12.72 39.25
N PRO A 73 7.31 11.99 39.08
CA PRO A 73 8.62 12.56 39.34
C PRO A 73 8.80 13.89 38.60
N GLY A 74 9.26 14.93 39.32
CA GLY A 74 9.66 16.18 38.69
C GLY A 74 11.02 16.07 38.00
N LEU A 75 11.41 17.11 37.27
CA LEU A 75 12.66 17.16 36.49
C LEU A 75 13.92 16.78 37.29
N SER A 76 13.96 17.12 38.59
CA SER A 76 15.09 16.78 39.48
C SER A 76 15.33 15.28 39.65
N ALA A 77 14.37 14.44 39.27
CA ALA A 77 14.51 12.99 39.29
C ALA A 77 15.31 12.45 38.08
N ILE A 78 15.52 13.27 37.05
CA ILE A 78 16.31 12.93 35.87
C ILE A 78 17.68 13.60 36.01
N GLN A 79 18.73 12.77 36.01
CA GLN A 79 20.10 13.27 35.85
C GLN A 79 20.39 13.39 34.36
N PHE A 80 20.60 14.61 33.87
CA PHE A 80 21.06 14.87 32.51
C PHE A 80 22.07 16.03 32.55
N GLU A 81 23.06 16.01 31.65
CA GLU A 81 23.91 17.18 31.44
C GLU A 81 23.27 18.07 30.35
N PRO A 82 23.21 19.40 30.52
CA PRO A 82 22.58 20.29 29.54
C PRO A 82 23.15 20.19 28.12
N ASN A 83 24.40 19.72 27.97
CA ASN A 83 25.04 19.54 26.67
C ASN A 83 24.64 18.25 25.95
N ASP A 84 23.93 17.33 26.63
CA ASP A 84 23.50 16.04 26.06
C ASP A 84 22.17 16.19 25.27
N LEU A 85 21.52 17.35 25.36
CA LEU A 85 20.25 17.65 24.68
C LEU A 85 20.47 18.67 23.56
N PRO A 86 19.74 18.56 22.44
CA PRO A 86 19.84 19.54 21.37
C PRO A 86 19.19 20.88 21.75
N ASP A 87 19.63 21.98 21.12
CA ASP A 87 19.09 23.34 21.24
C ASP A 87 17.56 23.45 21.04
N THR A 88 16.97 22.47 20.36
CA THR A 88 15.53 22.38 20.06
C THR A 88 14.74 21.62 21.13
N CYS A 89 15.39 21.13 22.19
CA CYS A 89 14.74 20.38 23.26
C CYS A 89 13.79 21.26 24.08
N THR A 90 12.54 20.81 24.25
CA THR A 90 11.46 21.53 24.95
C THR A 90 11.01 20.84 26.24
N GLY A 91 11.24 19.55 26.36
CA GLY A 91 10.81 18.71 27.47
C GLY A 91 11.56 17.39 27.55
N LEU A 92 11.41 16.68 28.68
CA LEU A 92 11.99 15.36 28.90
C LEU A 92 10.89 14.35 29.21
N VAL A 93 11.00 13.16 28.63
CA VAL A 93 10.15 12.03 28.99
C VAL A 93 10.66 11.46 30.31
N ILE A 94 9.72 11.29 31.24
CA ILE A 94 9.97 10.81 32.58
C ILE A 94 9.18 9.51 32.75
N PRO A 95 9.84 8.37 33.04
CA PRO A 95 9.12 7.16 33.40
C PRO A 95 8.50 7.29 34.81
N PRO A 96 7.48 6.48 35.12
CA PRO A 96 6.89 6.42 36.45
C PRO A 96 7.91 5.94 37.48
N ARG A 97 7.70 6.27 38.77
CA ARG A 97 8.59 5.80 39.83
C ARG A 97 8.63 4.27 39.85
N GLY A 98 9.82 3.71 39.65
CA GLY A 98 10.02 2.25 39.63
C GLY A 98 9.82 1.61 38.25
N GLY A 99 9.48 2.37 37.21
CA GLY A 99 9.28 1.86 35.85
C GLY A 99 8.02 1.00 35.67
N GLU A 100 7.07 1.10 36.60
CA GLU A 100 5.82 0.33 36.57
C GLU A 100 4.77 1.01 35.70
N ILE A 101 4.01 0.22 34.93
CA ILE A 101 2.81 0.70 34.22
C ILE A 101 1.74 1.07 35.25
N ILE A 102 1.10 2.24 35.07
CA ILE A 102 0.11 2.77 36.00
C ILE A 102 -1.31 2.58 35.44
N ASP A 103 -2.11 1.78 36.12
CA ASP A 103 -3.55 1.65 35.86
C ASP A 103 -4.32 2.83 36.47
N LEU A 104 -4.85 3.69 35.61
CA LEU A 104 -5.60 4.88 36.02
C LEU A 104 -6.93 4.57 36.72
N LEU A 105 -7.59 3.46 36.37
CA LEU A 105 -8.90 3.08 36.88
C LEU A 105 -8.85 2.67 38.36
N ASN A 106 -7.72 2.09 38.76
CA ASN A 106 -7.45 1.71 40.16
C ASN A 106 -7.13 2.90 41.07
N LEU A 107 -6.71 4.02 40.49
CA LEU A 107 -6.30 5.21 41.25
C LEU A 107 -7.38 6.28 41.33
N GLY A 108 -8.26 6.38 40.34
CA GLY A 108 -9.23 7.46 40.25
C GLY A 108 -10.41 7.37 41.21
N ALA A 109 -11.10 8.50 41.38
CA ALA A 109 -12.36 8.59 42.10
C ALA A 109 -13.52 8.30 41.14
N TRP A 110 -14.39 7.37 41.53
CA TRP A 110 -15.53 6.92 40.74
C TRP A 110 -16.83 7.59 41.17
N ASP A 111 -17.56 8.14 40.20
CA ASP A 111 -18.90 8.72 40.36
C ASP A 111 -19.88 8.10 39.36
N GLN A 112 -21.16 8.12 39.70
CA GLN A 112 -22.24 7.75 38.78
C GLN A 112 -23.00 9.00 38.34
N LEU A 113 -23.11 9.20 37.02
CA LEU A 113 -23.86 10.31 36.43
C LEU A 113 -25.37 10.04 36.42
N GLY A 114 -26.17 11.10 36.23
CA GLY A 114 -27.64 11.03 36.30
C GLY A 114 -28.29 10.19 35.19
N ASP A 115 -27.59 9.96 34.09
CA ASP A 115 -27.98 9.07 32.98
C ASP A 115 -27.60 7.59 33.25
N GLY A 116 -26.90 7.31 34.35
CA GLY A 116 -26.39 5.99 34.68
C GLY A 116 -25.02 5.69 34.08
N SER A 117 -24.31 6.64 33.47
CA SER A 117 -22.90 6.45 33.11
C SER A 117 -22.01 6.43 34.37
N LEU A 118 -20.86 5.76 34.31
CA LEU A 118 -19.81 5.85 35.35
C LEU A 118 -18.72 6.79 34.87
N THR A 119 -18.15 7.57 35.79
CA THR A 119 -17.03 8.45 35.50
C THR A 119 -15.92 8.25 36.52
N CYS A 120 -14.70 8.03 36.06
CA CYS A 120 -13.48 7.98 36.86
C CYS A 120 -12.68 9.27 36.68
N ARG A 121 -12.27 9.91 37.77
CA ARG A 121 -11.53 11.19 37.76
C ARG A 121 -10.23 11.07 38.50
N LEU A 122 -9.15 11.60 37.92
CA LEU A 122 -7.84 11.72 38.56
C LEU A 122 -7.05 12.90 37.98
N LYS A 123 -6.12 13.43 38.78
CA LYS A 123 -5.20 14.49 38.38
C LYS A 123 -3.80 13.90 38.25
N ILE A 124 -3.13 14.11 37.12
CA ILE A 124 -1.72 13.78 36.94
C ILE A 124 -0.91 15.07 37.03
N ARG A 125 -0.03 15.18 38.03
CA ARG A 125 0.77 16.38 38.29
C ARG A 125 2.25 16.13 38.02
N SER A 126 2.84 16.95 37.15
CA SER A 126 4.28 17.04 36.92
C SER A 126 4.78 18.38 37.46
N PRO A 127 5.32 18.43 38.70
CA PRO A 127 5.63 19.70 39.36
C PRO A 127 6.53 20.60 38.52
N GLU A 128 6.19 21.89 38.42
CA GLU A 128 6.94 22.93 37.67
C GLU A 128 6.85 22.85 36.14
N ALA A 129 6.18 21.84 35.58
CA ALA A 129 6.04 21.72 34.14
C ALA A 129 5.23 22.89 33.53
N LYS A 130 5.62 23.32 32.34
CA LYS A 130 4.88 24.26 31.49
C LYS A 130 3.80 23.55 30.66
N GLY A 131 3.91 22.25 30.52
CA GLY A 131 2.92 21.35 29.95
C GLY A 131 3.23 19.91 30.33
N ALA A 132 2.23 19.04 30.27
CA ALA A 132 2.39 17.62 30.50
C ALA A 132 1.69 16.82 29.40
N ARG A 133 2.35 15.75 28.94
CA ARG A 133 1.81 14.85 27.92
C ARG A 133 1.88 13.42 28.42
N ILE A 134 0.78 12.68 28.29
CA ILE A 134 0.64 11.31 28.81
C ILE A 134 0.84 10.32 27.66
N LYS A 135 1.66 9.28 27.88
CA LYS A 135 1.73 8.12 26.98
C LYS A 135 0.83 7.02 27.52
N PHE A 136 -0.22 6.69 26.77
CA PHE A 136 -1.03 5.53 27.05
C PHE A 136 -0.33 4.26 26.55
N PHE A 137 -0.54 3.17 27.28
CA PHE A 137 -0.07 1.83 26.98
C PHE A 137 -1.25 0.88 27.09
N ASN A 138 -1.40 -0.10 26.18
CA ASN A 138 -2.51 -1.06 26.22
C ASN A 138 -3.93 -0.45 26.39
N LEU A 139 -4.19 0.77 25.92
CA LEU A 139 -5.51 1.37 26.03
C LEU A 139 -6.54 0.49 25.29
N ASP A 140 -7.61 0.12 25.99
CA ASP A 140 -8.74 -0.60 25.40
C ASP A 140 -10.03 -0.15 26.08
N LEU A 141 -10.77 0.73 25.40
CA LEU A 141 -12.04 1.29 25.86
C LEU A 141 -13.21 0.65 25.08
N PRO A 142 -14.27 0.19 25.76
CA PRO A 142 -15.45 -0.35 25.09
C PRO A 142 -16.18 0.74 24.29
N PRO A 143 -17.03 0.37 23.31
CA PRO A 143 -17.76 1.33 22.49
C PRO A 143 -18.52 2.38 23.31
N GLY A 144 -18.28 3.67 23.03
CA GLY A 144 -18.90 4.80 23.73
C GLY A 144 -18.23 5.20 25.05
N ALA A 145 -17.24 4.43 25.54
CA ALA A 145 -16.37 4.90 26.62
C ALA A 145 -15.31 5.87 26.08
N GLN A 146 -14.99 6.90 26.88
CA GLN A 146 -14.15 8.01 26.45
C GLN A 146 -13.20 8.44 27.57
N ILE A 147 -11.96 8.76 27.21
CA ILE A 147 -11.01 9.51 28.03
C ILE A 147 -11.00 10.97 27.57
N THR A 148 -11.13 11.91 28.50
CA THR A 148 -10.99 13.35 28.28
C THR A 148 -9.82 13.90 29.10
N LEU A 149 -8.94 14.66 28.45
CA LEU A 149 -7.81 15.38 29.05
C LEU A 149 -8.05 16.88 29.00
N GLY A 150 -7.85 17.56 30.13
CA GLY A 150 -8.05 19.00 30.21
C GLY A 150 -7.35 19.68 31.37
N THR A 151 -7.70 20.95 31.55
CA THR A 151 -7.19 21.85 32.60
C THR A 151 -8.24 22.07 33.69
N ALA A 152 -7.82 22.71 34.79
CA ALA A 152 -8.65 22.95 35.98
C ALA A 152 -9.91 23.80 35.70
N ASP A 153 -9.86 24.67 34.70
CA ASP A 153 -10.96 25.52 34.25
C ASP A 153 -11.90 24.82 33.24
N GLY A 154 -11.61 23.55 32.93
CA GLY A 154 -12.44 22.68 32.10
C GLY A 154 -12.20 22.83 30.59
N GLU A 155 -11.10 23.48 30.18
CA GLU A 155 -10.67 23.47 28.78
C GLU A 155 -10.18 22.05 28.41
N VAL A 156 -10.68 21.55 27.28
CA VAL A 156 -10.41 20.19 26.79
C VAL A 156 -9.34 20.25 25.70
N PHE A 157 -8.28 19.45 25.87
CA PHE A 157 -7.16 19.37 24.93
C PHE A 157 -7.11 18.03 24.17
N GLY A 158 -7.61 16.95 24.77
CA GLY A 158 -7.62 15.62 24.17
C GLY A 158 -8.86 14.82 24.54
N GLN A 159 -9.41 14.09 23.58
CA GLN A 159 -10.50 13.15 23.77
C GLN A 159 -10.22 11.89 22.96
N TYR A 160 -10.28 10.72 23.60
CA TYR A 160 -9.87 9.44 23.04
C TYR A 160 -10.90 8.35 23.35
N GLU A 161 -11.09 7.46 22.40
CA GLU A 161 -12.02 6.32 22.47
C GLU A 161 -11.32 5.07 21.90
N GLY A 162 -11.88 3.88 22.16
CA GLY A 162 -11.33 2.62 21.67
C GLY A 162 -9.88 2.40 22.10
N ARG A 163 -9.02 2.10 21.13
CA ARG A 163 -7.59 1.84 21.31
C ARG A 163 -6.71 3.02 20.90
N GLY A 164 -7.24 4.25 20.96
CA GLY A 164 -6.49 5.46 20.64
C GLY A 164 -6.38 5.78 19.14
N LEU A 165 -5.49 6.71 18.81
CA LEU A 165 -5.38 7.31 17.46
C LEU A 165 -4.95 6.30 16.39
N LEU A 166 -4.08 5.35 16.75
CA LEU A 166 -3.51 4.35 15.84
C LEU A 166 -4.14 2.96 16.00
N ILE A 167 -5.14 2.83 16.89
CA ILE A 167 -5.93 1.60 17.12
C ILE A 167 -5.09 0.44 17.71
N ASP A 168 -3.84 0.67 18.09
CA ASP A 168 -2.96 -0.32 18.72
C ASP A 168 -3.01 -0.29 20.26
N GLY A 169 -3.51 0.79 20.87
CA GLY A 169 -3.57 0.99 22.31
C GLY A 169 -2.37 1.75 22.88
N GLU A 170 -1.41 2.15 22.04
CA GLU A 170 -0.18 2.84 22.46
C GLU A 170 -0.05 4.16 21.71
N PHE A 171 -0.15 5.29 22.42
CA PHE A 171 0.01 6.59 21.80
C PHE A 171 0.30 7.69 22.82
N TRP A 172 0.90 8.77 22.33
CA TRP A 172 1.03 10.01 23.06
C TRP A 172 -0.24 10.85 22.91
N ALA A 173 -0.97 11.06 24.00
CA ALA A 173 -2.14 11.94 24.04
C ALA A 173 -1.75 13.42 23.98
N ALA A 174 -2.71 14.34 23.99
CA ALA A 174 -2.45 15.75 23.75
C ALA A 174 -1.65 16.39 24.88
N THR A 175 -0.76 17.30 24.52
CA THR A 175 -0.06 18.12 25.50
C THR A 175 -1.07 19.05 26.18
N VAL A 176 -1.18 18.92 27.50
CA VAL A 176 -2.04 19.78 28.33
C VAL A 176 -1.17 20.87 28.97
N PRO A 177 -1.50 22.16 28.78
CA PRO A 177 -0.74 23.25 29.38
C PRO A 177 -0.75 23.23 30.91
N GLY A 178 0.38 23.60 31.50
CA GLY A 178 0.58 23.67 32.94
C GLY A 178 1.07 22.37 33.58
N GLU A 179 1.19 22.41 34.90
CA GLU A 179 1.81 21.32 35.68
C GLU A 179 0.83 20.19 36.04
N THR A 180 -0.47 20.30 35.73
CA THR A 180 -1.48 19.31 36.11
C THR A 180 -2.44 19.04 34.96
N THR A 181 -2.52 17.77 34.57
CA THR A 181 -3.51 17.24 33.62
C THR A 181 -4.68 16.63 34.38
N PHE A 182 -5.90 17.03 34.04
CA PHE A 182 -7.13 16.49 34.58
C PHE A 182 -7.62 15.40 33.63
N VAL A 183 -7.75 14.16 34.11
CA VAL A 183 -8.09 12.97 33.31
C VAL A 183 -9.44 12.41 33.76
N GLU A 184 -10.42 12.44 32.85
CA GLU A 184 -11.78 11.95 33.08
C GLU A 184 -12.06 10.78 32.16
N ILE A 185 -12.49 9.65 32.71
CA ILE A 185 -12.84 8.44 31.96
C ILE A 185 -14.31 8.18 32.15
N THR A 186 -15.12 8.32 31.10
CA THR A 186 -16.57 8.10 31.16
C THR A 186 -16.93 6.79 30.46
N ILE A 187 -17.76 5.98 31.11
CA ILE A 187 -18.21 4.67 30.66
C ILE A 187 -19.74 4.67 30.60
N PRO A 188 -20.34 4.37 29.43
CA PRO A 188 -21.77 4.24 29.28
C PRO A 188 -22.37 3.18 30.22
N SER A 189 -23.63 3.40 30.63
CA SER A 189 -24.33 2.51 31.57
C SER A 189 -24.42 1.04 31.11
N ASP A 190 -24.43 0.82 29.80
CA ASP A 190 -24.54 -0.48 29.14
C ASP A 190 -23.19 -1.20 28.95
N GLN A 191 -22.07 -0.53 29.22
CA GLN A 191 -20.71 -1.06 29.06
C GLN A 191 -19.99 -1.29 30.39
N ARG A 192 -20.71 -1.22 31.52
CA ARG A 192 -20.11 -1.26 32.88
C ARG A 192 -19.40 -2.57 33.24
N ASP A 193 -19.79 -3.67 32.60
CA ASP A 193 -19.26 -5.01 32.89
C ASP A 193 -18.12 -5.41 31.93
N GLU A 194 -17.78 -4.56 30.96
CA GLU A 194 -16.68 -4.80 30.02
C GLU A 194 -15.31 -4.62 30.70
N LEU A 195 -14.29 -5.31 30.18
CA LEU A 195 -12.91 -5.07 30.60
C LEU A 195 -12.45 -3.72 30.04
N ILE A 196 -11.89 -2.88 30.90
CA ILE A 196 -11.38 -1.57 30.52
C ILE A 196 -9.93 -1.50 30.95
N VAL A 197 -9.06 -1.10 30.03
CA VAL A 197 -7.64 -0.89 30.31
C VAL A 197 -7.31 0.56 29.99
N ALA A 198 -6.79 1.27 30.98
CA ALA A 198 -6.33 2.65 30.85
C ALA A 198 -4.98 2.79 31.55
N ASP A 199 -3.97 2.19 30.94
CA ASP A 199 -2.62 2.10 31.46
C ASP A 199 -1.76 3.25 30.93
N VAL A 200 -0.94 3.83 31.79
CA VAL A 200 0.02 4.90 31.46
C VAL A 200 1.43 4.40 31.72
N SER A 201 2.30 4.53 30.72
CA SER A 201 3.69 4.07 30.79
C SER A 201 4.68 5.20 31.00
N GLU A 202 4.42 6.41 30.50
CA GLU A 202 5.38 7.52 30.49
C GLU A 202 4.67 8.90 30.56
N LEU A 203 5.41 9.91 31.01
CA LEU A 203 4.95 11.30 31.00
C LEU A 203 6.03 12.22 30.44
N LEU A 204 5.68 13.04 29.47
CA LEU A 204 6.50 14.15 29.02
C LEU A 204 6.35 15.32 29.99
N HIS A 205 7.46 15.77 30.54
CA HIS A 205 7.58 17.01 31.30
C HIS A 205 8.09 18.11 30.37
N GLU A 206 7.21 19.01 29.92
CA GLU A 206 7.61 20.21 29.19
C GLU A 206 8.15 21.24 30.17
N PHE A 207 9.40 21.64 30.03
CA PHE A 207 9.94 22.78 30.80
C PHE A 207 9.83 24.10 30.00
N LEU A 208 9.53 24.02 28.70
CA LEU A 208 9.22 25.17 27.84
C LEU A 208 7.74 25.23 27.49
N ASP A 209 7.22 26.45 27.34
CA ASP A 209 5.82 26.67 27.01
C ASP A 209 5.60 26.64 25.48
N VAL A 210 5.48 25.44 24.90
CA VAL A 210 5.33 25.22 23.45
C VAL A 210 3.93 25.62 22.95
N LEU A 211 2.90 25.54 23.80
CA LEU A 211 1.49 25.77 23.47
C LEU A 211 0.89 27.06 24.03
N GLY A 212 1.54 27.75 24.96
CA GLY A 212 0.93 28.83 25.72
C GLY A 212 0.89 30.21 25.04
N PRO A 213 0.12 31.15 25.61
CA PRO A 213 -0.26 32.41 24.97
C PRO A 213 0.82 33.51 24.99
N ALA A 214 1.89 33.35 25.78
CA ALA A 214 2.89 34.39 26.02
C ALA A 214 3.84 34.63 24.82
N ARG A 215 4.31 35.87 24.65
CA ARG A 215 5.40 36.21 23.72
C ARG A 215 6.61 35.37 24.11
N LEU A 216 7.13 34.56 23.19
CA LEU A 216 8.15 33.58 23.51
C LEU A 216 9.42 34.25 23.99
N SER A 217 9.93 33.76 25.12
CA SER A 217 11.30 33.97 25.57
C SER A 217 11.66 32.81 26.50
N VAL A 218 11.60 31.58 26.00
CA VAL A 218 12.16 30.43 26.71
C VAL A 218 12.47 29.34 25.67
N SER A 219 13.46 29.54 24.81
CA SER A 219 14.31 28.41 24.38
C SER A 219 15.44 28.32 25.42
N PRO A 220 16.06 27.16 25.67
CA PRO A 220 17.18 27.06 26.62
C PRO A 220 18.31 28.04 26.27
N ASP A 221 18.40 28.39 24.98
CA ASP A 221 19.41 29.26 24.38
C ASP A 221 18.97 30.72 24.22
N GLY A 222 17.83 31.11 24.82
CA GLY A 222 17.31 32.48 24.79
C GLY A 222 16.27 32.78 23.70
N PRO A 223 15.81 34.04 23.58
CA PRO A 223 14.76 34.42 22.64
C PRO A 223 15.19 34.31 21.18
N GLU A 224 14.23 34.29 20.27
CA GLU A 224 14.49 34.45 18.84
C GLU A 224 15.18 35.80 18.55
N LEU A 225 15.96 35.86 17.47
CA LEU A 225 16.67 37.06 17.04
C LEU A 225 15.71 38.19 16.62
N SER A 226 16.06 39.43 16.94
CA SER A 226 15.18 40.60 16.72
C SER A 226 14.90 40.96 15.25
N CYS A 227 15.67 40.40 14.31
CA CYS A 227 15.54 40.64 12.87
C CYS A 227 14.52 39.70 12.20
N HIS A 228 13.92 38.76 12.93
CA HIS A 228 12.82 37.97 12.41
C HIS A 228 11.63 38.84 12.04
N ILE A 229 11.03 38.55 10.88
CA ILE A 229 9.84 39.23 10.38
C ILE A 229 8.66 38.30 10.56
N ASP A 230 7.55 38.80 11.13
CA ASP A 230 6.30 38.04 11.21
C ASP A 230 5.80 37.70 9.80
N ALA A 231 5.40 36.46 9.55
CA ALA A 231 4.87 36.05 8.25
C ALA A 231 3.63 36.90 7.85
N ALA A 232 2.86 37.36 8.84
CA ALA A 232 1.71 38.23 8.66
C ALA A 232 2.03 39.64 8.12
N CYS A 233 3.30 40.04 8.09
CA CYS A 233 3.74 41.31 7.51
C CYS A 233 3.97 41.24 6.00
N GLU A 234 4.16 40.03 5.47
CA GLU A 234 4.53 39.82 4.07
C GLU A 234 3.47 39.00 3.32
N LEU A 235 2.70 38.17 4.03
CA LEU A 235 1.73 37.25 3.46
C LEU A 235 0.35 37.42 4.12
N ALA A 236 -0.70 37.53 3.30
CA ALA A 236 -2.07 37.54 3.76
C ALA A 236 -2.43 36.19 4.43
N PRO A 237 -3.38 36.15 5.39
CA PRO A 237 -3.78 34.92 6.08
C PRO A 237 -4.16 33.77 5.14
N GLU A 238 -4.81 34.08 4.01
CA GLU A 238 -5.25 33.12 2.99
C GLU A 238 -4.16 32.69 2.00
N ASP A 239 -2.94 33.25 2.09
CA ASP A 239 -1.84 32.85 1.20
C ASP A 239 -1.45 31.39 1.49
N PRO A 240 -1.50 30.49 0.48
CA PRO A 240 -1.25 29.07 0.70
C PRO A 240 0.17 28.80 1.22
N ARG A 241 1.15 29.66 0.93
CA ARG A 241 2.53 29.53 1.42
C ARG A 241 2.62 29.78 2.93
N ARG A 242 1.74 30.64 3.45
CA ARG A 242 1.61 30.93 4.87
C ARG A 242 0.77 29.88 5.58
N ALA A 243 -0.36 29.49 4.98
CA ALA A 243 -1.33 28.57 5.55
C ALA A 243 -0.85 27.09 5.55
N ALA A 244 0.08 26.72 4.67
CA ALA A 244 0.68 25.38 4.63
C ALA A 244 1.80 25.18 5.66
N ALA A 245 2.49 26.26 6.06
CA ALA A 245 3.59 26.19 7.01
C ALA A 245 3.09 26.01 8.45
N VAL A 246 3.65 25.03 9.15
CA VAL A 246 3.21 24.61 10.49
C VAL A 246 4.39 24.46 11.45
N LYS A 247 4.11 24.57 12.75
CA LYS A 247 5.06 24.22 13.80
C LYS A 247 4.85 22.76 14.18
N LEU A 248 5.95 22.03 14.36
CA LEU A 248 5.96 20.63 14.75
C LEU A 248 6.46 20.52 16.19
N HIS A 249 5.84 19.64 16.95
CA HIS A 249 6.27 19.23 18.27
C HIS A 249 6.21 17.70 18.34
N PHE A 250 7.29 17.05 18.73
CA PHE A 250 7.39 15.58 18.66
C PHE A 250 8.40 15.09 19.69
N ILE A 251 8.39 13.79 19.95
CA ILE A 251 9.34 13.12 20.83
C ILE A 251 10.42 12.49 19.98
N ALA A 252 11.67 12.72 20.38
CA ALA A 252 12.86 12.19 19.75
C ALA A 252 13.70 11.43 20.77
N GLN A 253 14.62 10.63 20.25
CA GLN A 253 15.54 9.82 21.05
C GLN A 253 16.97 10.18 20.68
N SER A 254 17.79 10.50 21.68
CA SER A 254 19.23 10.77 21.50
C SER A 254 19.98 10.41 22.77
N GLU A 255 21.18 9.83 22.62
CA GLU A 255 22.11 9.55 23.71
C GLU A 255 21.51 8.82 24.93
N GLY A 256 20.47 8.00 24.72
CA GLY A 256 19.79 7.24 25.77
C GLY A 256 18.70 8.01 26.53
N TYR A 257 18.36 9.22 26.09
CA TYR A 257 17.25 10.01 26.59
C TYR A 257 16.14 10.12 25.55
N GLU A 258 14.91 10.19 26.03
CA GLU A 258 13.76 10.61 25.24
C GLU A 258 13.37 12.03 25.64
N TYR A 259 13.22 12.89 24.64
CA TYR A 259 12.98 14.32 24.84
C TYR A 259 12.01 14.82 23.79
N SER A 260 11.29 15.90 24.09
CA SER A 260 10.49 16.57 23.08
C SER A 260 11.30 17.64 22.38
N SER A 261 11.01 17.83 21.10
CA SER A 261 11.67 18.80 20.24
C SER A 261 10.67 19.52 19.35
N SER A 262 11.09 20.66 18.83
CA SER A 262 10.28 21.44 17.90
C SER A 262 11.03 21.79 16.62
N CYS A 263 10.33 21.60 15.50
CA CYS A 263 10.75 21.96 14.16
C CYS A 263 9.61 22.67 13.40
N SER A 264 9.84 22.96 12.14
CA SER A 264 8.83 23.45 11.20
C SER A 264 8.48 22.36 10.19
N GLY A 265 7.36 22.51 9.50
CA GLY A 265 6.97 21.64 8.39
C GLY A 265 6.04 22.34 7.40
N SER A 266 5.68 21.66 6.32
CA SER A 266 4.70 22.15 5.35
C SER A 266 3.77 21.05 4.88
N LEU A 267 2.48 21.34 4.82
CA LEU A 267 1.55 20.53 4.04
C LEU A 267 1.90 20.64 2.56
N LEU A 268 1.93 19.51 1.85
CA LEU A 268 2.14 19.45 0.41
C LEU A 268 0.88 19.01 -0.30
N ALA A 269 0.52 19.72 -1.37
CA ALA A 269 -0.55 19.26 -2.25
C ALA A 269 -0.09 17.98 -2.96
N ASP A 270 -0.97 16.98 -3.06
CA ASP A 270 -0.82 16.02 -4.13
C ASP A 270 -1.34 16.61 -5.46
N ALA A 271 -0.93 16.03 -6.58
CA ALA A 271 -1.30 16.51 -7.91
C ALA A 271 -2.62 15.95 -8.43
N ASP A 272 -3.28 15.06 -7.66
CA ASP A 272 -4.62 14.59 -7.96
C ASP A 272 -5.63 15.68 -7.57
N PRO A 273 -6.38 16.25 -8.52
CA PRO A 273 -7.34 17.31 -8.20
C PRO A 273 -8.54 16.82 -7.36
N ASP A 274 -8.77 15.50 -7.29
CA ASP A 274 -9.91 14.88 -6.62
C ASP A 274 -9.56 14.33 -5.23
N THR A 275 -8.27 14.26 -4.89
CA THR A 275 -7.81 13.91 -3.54
C THR A 275 -6.95 15.04 -2.95
N GLN A 276 -6.83 15.09 -1.62
CA GLN A 276 -5.84 15.90 -0.91
C GLN A 276 -5.44 15.14 0.34
N ILE A 277 -4.48 14.25 0.17
CA ILE A 277 -3.90 13.45 1.25
C ILE A 277 -3.07 14.38 2.13
N PRO A 278 -3.14 14.27 3.46
CA PRO A 278 -2.45 15.19 4.36
C PRO A 278 -0.95 14.87 4.48
N TRP A 279 -0.22 15.01 3.38
CA TRP A 279 1.23 14.88 3.32
C TRP A 279 1.89 16.08 4.01
N LEU A 280 2.80 15.79 4.94
CA LEU A 280 3.60 16.78 5.64
C LEU A 280 5.09 16.56 5.37
N LEU A 281 5.72 17.57 4.74
CA LEU A 281 7.15 17.65 4.53
C LEU A 281 7.85 18.25 5.76
N THR A 282 8.92 17.61 6.21
CA THR A 282 9.83 18.11 7.24
C THR A 282 11.26 17.60 7.00
N ALA A 283 12.15 17.82 7.96
CA ALA A 283 13.56 17.45 7.90
C ALA A 283 13.84 16.10 8.60
N ASN A 284 14.66 15.25 7.99
CA ASN A 284 15.08 13.97 8.57
C ASN A 284 15.82 14.13 9.91
N HIS A 285 16.63 15.18 10.07
CA HIS A 285 17.32 15.42 11.34
C HIS A 285 16.39 15.92 12.45
N CYS A 286 15.16 16.35 12.14
CA CYS A 286 14.15 16.59 13.17
C CYS A 286 13.69 15.25 13.72
N PHE A 287 13.18 14.39 12.85
CA PHE A 287 12.92 12.99 13.16
C PHE A 287 12.87 12.15 11.89
N ASN A 288 13.09 10.85 12.06
CA ASN A 288 13.11 9.87 10.96
C ASN A 288 12.65 8.47 11.38
N THR A 289 11.92 8.36 12.49
CA THR A 289 11.39 7.09 13.01
C THR A 289 9.88 7.15 13.12
N GLN A 290 9.22 6.00 12.96
CA GLN A 290 7.78 5.86 13.16
C GLN A 290 7.40 6.29 14.59
N TYR A 291 8.17 5.91 15.60
CA TYR A 291 7.99 6.35 17.00
C TYR A 291 7.82 7.87 17.14
N SER A 292 8.69 8.64 16.49
CA SER A 292 8.63 10.10 16.54
C SER A 292 7.43 10.63 15.76
N ALA A 293 7.11 10.04 14.60
CA ALA A 293 5.98 10.42 13.77
C ALA A 293 4.63 10.20 14.48
N GLU A 294 4.47 9.10 15.21
CA GLU A 294 3.26 8.81 16.01
C GLU A 294 3.08 9.79 17.15
N SER A 295 4.18 10.29 17.72
CA SER A 295 4.15 11.32 18.75
C SER A 295 3.89 12.73 18.20
N LEU A 296 3.78 12.94 16.88
CA LEU A 296 3.73 14.27 16.30
C LEU A 296 2.49 15.05 16.74
N GLU A 297 2.69 16.28 17.23
CA GLU A 297 1.68 17.33 17.33
C GLU A 297 1.96 18.38 16.26
N VAL A 298 1.00 18.60 15.36
CA VAL A 298 1.06 19.65 14.34
C VAL A 298 0.29 20.86 14.83
N ILE A 299 1.00 21.97 15.04
CA ILE A 299 0.45 23.22 15.57
C ILE A 299 0.26 24.20 14.41
N TYR A 300 -1.00 24.35 14.00
CA TYR A 300 -1.44 25.27 12.97
C TYR A 300 -1.66 26.67 13.53
N PHE A 301 -1.45 27.67 12.66
CA PHE A 301 -1.75 29.08 12.93
C PHE A 301 -1.09 29.65 14.20
N ASP A 302 0.08 29.13 14.62
CA ASP A 302 0.87 29.78 15.68
C ASP A 302 1.55 31.05 15.14
N GLU A 303 0.77 32.11 14.99
CA GLU A 303 1.15 33.34 14.31
C GLU A 303 0.32 34.55 14.76
N LEU A 304 0.66 35.73 14.25
CA LEU A 304 -0.20 36.92 14.36
C LEU A 304 -1.28 36.89 13.29
N GLU A 305 -2.50 37.33 13.60
CA GLU A 305 -3.56 37.50 12.60
C GLU A 305 -3.12 38.51 11.52
N ASN A 306 -2.60 39.66 11.95
CA ASN A 306 -2.14 40.75 11.09
C ASN A 306 -0.85 41.38 11.63
N CYS A 307 -0.05 42.01 10.76
CA CYS A 307 1.18 42.69 11.15
C CYS A 307 0.94 43.90 12.08
N ASP A 308 -0.03 44.75 11.72
CA ASP A 308 -0.29 46.02 12.41
C ASP A 308 -1.09 45.85 13.71
N GLN A 309 -1.72 44.69 13.89
CA GLN A 309 -2.51 44.36 15.07
C GLN A 309 -1.99 43.03 15.65
N PRO A 310 -1.17 43.05 16.71
CA PRO A 310 -0.48 41.87 17.22
C PRO A 310 -1.42 40.97 18.05
N ARG A 311 -2.61 40.71 17.52
CA ARG A 311 -3.50 39.66 18.01
C ARG A 311 -3.02 38.33 17.45
N ARG A 312 -2.91 37.33 18.31
CA ARG A 312 -2.57 35.97 17.87
C ARG A 312 -3.76 35.32 17.21
N ALA A 313 -3.49 34.58 16.14
CA ALA A 313 -4.48 33.69 15.56
C ALA A 313 -4.81 32.56 16.55
N GLN A 314 -6.02 32.02 16.43
CA GLN A 314 -6.41 30.85 17.22
C GLN A 314 -5.67 29.63 16.66
N ARG A 315 -4.80 29.06 17.50
CA ARG A 315 -4.06 27.85 17.15
C ARG A 315 -4.98 26.64 17.11
N VAL A 316 -4.61 25.68 16.26
CA VAL A 316 -5.24 24.37 16.21
C VAL A 316 -4.13 23.33 16.27
N VAL A 317 -4.35 22.25 17.02
CA VAL A 317 -3.39 21.15 17.17
C VAL A 317 -4.07 19.87 16.73
N THR A 318 -3.38 19.11 15.88
CA THR A 318 -3.71 17.73 15.50
C THR A 318 -2.57 16.80 15.89
N GLU A 319 -2.86 15.51 16.00
CA GLU A 319 -1.96 14.51 16.56
C GLU A 319 -1.72 13.35 15.58
N GLY A 320 -0.53 12.77 15.68
CA GLY A 320 -0.15 11.53 15.02
C GLY A 320 0.16 11.67 13.53
N ALA A 321 1.12 10.87 13.08
CA ALA A 321 1.45 10.69 11.69
C ALA A 321 2.09 9.32 11.44
N GLY A 322 1.99 8.83 10.21
CA GLY A 322 2.74 7.68 9.71
C GLY A 322 3.95 8.13 8.89
N LEU A 323 5.11 7.53 9.15
CA LEU A 323 6.34 7.79 8.43
C LEU A 323 6.29 7.15 7.03
N ILE A 324 6.34 7.99 6.01
CA ILE A 324 6.32 7.53 4.61
C ILE A 324 7.74 7.27 4.11
N GLY A 325 8.67 8.14 4.48
CA GLY A 325 10.07 7.97 4.16
C GLY A 325 10.92 9.11 4.68
N ALA A 326 12.17 8.80 5.01
CA ALA A 326 13.16 9.79 5.38
C ALA A 326 14.52 9.44 4.77
N SER A 327 15.32 10.47 4.47
CA SER A 327 16.66 10.29 3.92
C SER A 327 17.61 11.37 4.42
N SER A 328 18.71 10.95 5.03
CA SER A 328 19.81 11.84 5.43
C SER A 328 20.54 12.47 4.24
N ASN A 329 20.44 11.90 3.04
CA ASN A 329 21.15 12.38 1.85
C ASN A 329 20.69 13.78 1.41
N SER A 330 19.40 14.05 1.48
CA SER A 330 18.79 15.36 1.22
C SER A 330 18.08 15.93 2.45
N ASP A 331 18.30 15.29 3.60
CA ASP A 331 17.66 15.58 4.88
C ASP A 331 16.12 15.69 4.83
N VAL A 332 15.48 14.89 3.99
CA VAL A 332 14.03 14.94 3.81
C VAL A 332 13.35 13.95 4.74
N CYS A 333 12.22 14.33 5.32
CA CYS A 333 11.25 13.42 5.94
C CYS A 333 9.86 13.77 5.41
N LEU A 334 9.13 12.75 4.98
CA LEU A 334 7.74 12.85 4.58
C LEU A 334 6.90 11.96 5.49
N VAL A 335 5.81 12.52 6.01
CA VAL A 335 4.82 11.79 6.81
C VAL A 335 3.42 12.01 6.27
N ARG A 336 2.51 11.09 6.56
CA ARG A 336 1.07 11.27 6.39
C ARG A 336 0.45 11.55 7.74
N LEU A 337 -0.22 12.69 7.89
CA LEU A 337 -0.90 12.99 9.14
C LEU A 337 -2.06 12.01 9.37
N ALA A 338 -2.23 11.58 10.62
CA ALA A 338 -3.38 10.77 11.00
C ALA A 338 -4.65 11.61 10.88
N GLU A 339 -4.64 12.82 11.45
CA GLU A 339 -5.76 13.75 11.39
C GLU A 339 -5.75 14.67 10.16
N PRO A 340 -6.92 14.99 9.58
CA PRO A 340 -7.00 15.96 8.51
C PRO A 340 -6.64 17.37 9.01
N PRO A 341 -5.96 18.19 8.20
CA PRO A 341 -5.69 19.58 8.53
C PRO A 341 -6.97 20.37 8.81
N PRO A 342 -6.92 21.35 9.74
CA PRO A 342 -8.08 22.15 10.08
C PRO A 342 -8.50 23.10 8.96
N PHE A 343 -9.75 23.56 9.02
CA PHE A 343 -10.23 24.61 8.12
C PHE A 343 -9.30 25.84 8.15
N GLY A 344 -8.95 26.34 6.96
CA GLY A 344 -8.01 27.45 6.79
C GLY A 344 -6.55 27.02 6.58
N ALA A 345 -6.20 25.75 6.84
CA ALA A 345 -4.92 25.21 6.41
C ALA A 345 -4.94 25.03 4.89
N ALA A 346 -3.78 25.15 4.25
CA ALA A 346 -3.64 24.99 2.82
C ALA A 346 -2.57 23.96 2.49
N PHE A 347 -2.69 23.35 1.32
CA PHE A 347 -1.68 22.48 0.76
C PHE A 347 -0.77 23.27 -0.18
N ALA A 348 0.54 23.26 0.07
CA ALA A 348 1.47 23.99 -0.77
C ALA A 348 1.74 23.22 -2.07
N GLY A 349 1.63 23.92 -3.21
CA GLY A 349 2.16 23.40 -4.46
C GLY A 349 3.68 23.24 -4.38
N TRP A 350 4.22 22.28 -5.13
CA TRP A 350 5.62 21.93 -5.10
C TRP A 350 6.22 21.81 -6.50
N SER A 351 7.54 21.72 -6.59
CA SER A 351 8.28 21.52 -7.83
C SER A 351 9.46 20.56 -7.62
N SER A 352 9.44 19.43 -8.33
CA SER A 352 10.57 18.48 -8.41
C SER A 352 11.67 18.96 -9.36
N SER A 353 11.47 20.06 -10.08
CA SER A 353 12.49 20.62 -10.97
C SER A 353 13.67 21.21 -10.19
N ARG A 354 14.89 20.98 -10.69
CA ARG A 354 16.11 21.53 -10.08
C ARG A 354 16.17 23.04 -10.26
N VAL A 355 16.07 23.79 -9.15
CA VAL A 355 16.23 25.25 -9.15
C VAL A 355 17.68 25.63 -8.78
N ASN A 356 18.30 26.51 -9.56
CA ASN A 356 19.71 26.91 -9.40
C ASN A 356 19.94 28.43 -9.35
N SER A 357 18.89 29.23 -9.48
CA SER A 357 18.96 30.68 -9.41
C SER A 357 17.58 31.24 -9.07
N GLY A 358 17.54 32.52 -8.68
CA GLY A 358 16.31 33.24 -8.36
C GLY A 358 16.16 33.55 -6.88
N SER A 359 15.13 34.36 -6.59
CA SER A 359 14.72 34.68 -5.23
C SER A 359 13.93 33.54 -4.62
N ILE A 360 14.01 33.47 -3.30
CA ILE A 360 13.43 32.40 -2.50
C ILE A 360 12.85 32.94 -1.21
N MET A 361 11.93 32.19 -0.62
CA MET A 361 11.21 32.56 0.59
C MET A 361 10.97 31.33 1.46
N ALA A 362 11.24 31.46 2.76
CA ALA A 362 10.89 30.46 3.76
C ALA A 362 9.84 31.00 4.71
N VAL A 363 8.90 30.14 5.10
CA VAL A 363 7.94 30.42 6.16
C VAL A 363 8.16 29.39 7.27
N HIS A 364 8.54 29.83 8.48
CA HIS A 364 9.18 28.97 9.48
C HIS A 364 8.89 29.36 10.93
N HIS A 365 9.22 28.49 11.87
CA HIS A 365 9.05 28.70 13.32
C HIS A 365 10.41 28.68 14.04
N PRO A 366 11.18 29.79 14.01
CA PRO A 366 12.49 29.84 14.66
C PRO A 366 12.32 29.73 16.18
N ARG A 367 13.16 28.94 16.85
CA ARG A 367 13.14 28.74 18.31
C ARG A 367 11.77 28.31 18.86
N ALA A 368 11.04 27.50 18.09
CA ALA A 368 9.66 27.07 18.40
C ALA A 368 8.67 28.23 18.59
N THR A 369 9.01 29.42 18.07
CA THR A 369 8.22 30.64 18.21
C THR A 369 7.11 30.75 17.17
N ARG A 370 6.46 31.91 17.13
CA ARG A 370 5.41 32.19 16.16
C ARG A 370 5.98 32.26 14.74
N LYS A 371 5.13 32.03 13.75
CA LYS A 371 5.50 31.93 12.34
C LYS A 371 6.18 33.19 11.82
N ARG A 372 7.37 33.01 11.23
CA ARG A 372 8.22 34.03 10.63
C ARG A 372 8.41 33.79 9.13
N ILE A 373 8.93 34.81 8.47
CA ILE A 373 9.31 34.75 7.06
C ILE A 373 10.76 35.22 6.88
N THR A 374 11.47 34.52 6.00
CA THR A 374 12.83 34.88 5.58
C THR A 374 12.91 34.84 4.06
N THR A 375 13.53 35.84 3.45
CA THR A 375 13.76 35.88 1.99
C THR A 375 15.24 35.96 1.67
N GLY A 376 15.59 35.57 0.46
CA GLY A 376 16.97 35.64 -0.02
C GLY A 376 17.06 35.27 -1.49
N ALA A 377 18.23 34.82 -1.91
CA ALA A 377 18.48 34.28 -3.23
C ALA A 377 19.31 33.01 -3.17
N ILE A 378 19.17 32.16 -4.19
CA ILE A 378 20.00 30.95 -4.31
C ILE A 378 21.47 31.34 -4.52
N TYR A 379 22.33 30.72 -3.71
CA TYR A 379 23.78 30.90 -3.72
C TYR A 379 24.47 29.60 -4.13
N THR A 380 25.03 29.58 -5.34
CA THR A 380 25.57 28.35 -5.96
C THR A 380 27.05 28.10 -5.66
N ASP A 381 27.76 29.05 -5.05
CA ASP A 381 29.21 28.97 -4.76
C ASP A 381 29.46 28.71 -3.25
N SER A 382 28.73 27.74 -2.70
CA SER A 382 28.79 27.42 -1.27
C SER A 382 29.81 26.34 -0.96
N PHE A 383 30.59 26.57 0.10
CA PHE A 383 31.57 25.63 0.65
C PHE A 383 30.95 24.64 1.65
N CYS A 384 29.67 24.78 1.99
CA CYS A 384 29.09 24.11 3.14
C CYS A 384 28.64 22.68 2.87
N PHE A 385 28.09 22.40 1.68
CA PHE A 385 27.49 21.11 1.35
C PHE A 385 27.62 20.78 -0.14
N PRO A 386 27.62 19.48 -0.51
CA PRO A 386 27.61 19.08 -1.91
C PRO A 386 26.34 19.58 -2.61
N ALA A 387 26.52 20.28 -3.73
CA ALA A 387 25.44 20.97 -4.44
C ALA A 387 24.37 20.04 -5.06
N ASN A 388 24.58 18.72 -5.05
CA ASN A 388 23.65 17.76 -5.66
C ASN A 388 22.37 17.60 -4.85
N ASN A 389 22.47 17.46 -3.54
CA ASN A 389 21.32 17.20 -2.66
C ASN A 389 20.86 18.46 -1.92
N TYR A 390 21.68 19.51 -1.90
CA TYR A 390 21.43 20.74 -1.15
C TYR A 390 21.46 22.00 -2.03
N VAL A 391 20.73 23.02 -1.60
CA VAL A 391 20.79 24.41 -2.10
C VAL A 391 21.30 25.30 -0.97
N ALA A 392 22.29 26.14 -1.26
CA ALA A 392 22.68 27.20 -0.35
C ALA A 392 21.95 28.51 -0.69
N LEU A 393 21.72 29.33 0.33
CA LEU A 393 20.97 30.56 0.24
C LEU A 393 21.76 31.71 0.84
N ASP A 394 21.80 32.82 0.11
CA ASP A 394 22.28 34.10 0.59
C ASP A 394 21.07 34.96 0.98
N ILE A 395 20.99 35.33 2.25
CA ILE A 395 19.93 36.18 2.81
C ILE A 395 20.36 37.64 2.98
N SER A 396 21.59 37.99 2.61
CA SER A 396 22.16 39.34 2.82
C SER A 396 21.39 40.45 2.11
N GLY A 397 20.75 40.12 0.99
CA GLY A 397 19.87 41.02 0.22
C GLY A 397 18.37 40.86 0.53
N GLY A 398 18.00 40.00 1.48
CA GLY A 398 16.62 39.70 1.85
C GLY A 398 16.21 40.27 3.21
N ILE A 399 15.20 39.63 3.81
CA ILE A 399 14.72 39.93 5.16
C ILE A 399 14.74 38.67 6.02
N GLY A 400 14.79 38.84 7.34
CA GLY A 400 14.74 37.74 8.29
C GLY A 400 16.02 36.90 8.34
N VAL A 401 16.00 35.89 9.19
CA VAL A 401 17.06 34.88 9.37
C VAL A 401 16.40 33.56 9.73
N MET A 402 17.12 32.44 9.70
CA MET A 402 16.64 31.17 10.27
C MET A 402 17.45 30.80 11.52
N GLN A 403 16.84 30.09 12.44
CA GLN A 403 17.46 29.62 13.68
C GLN A 403 17.07 28.16 13.94
N PRO A 404 17.68 27.46 14.93
CA PRO A 404 17.15 26.17 15.39
C PRO A 404 15.64 26.25 15.61
N GLY A 405 14.89 25.26 15.14
CA GLY A 405 13.42 25.25 15.03
C GLY A 405 12.88 25.59 13.63
N SER A 406 13.63 26.34 12.82
CA SER A 406 13.29 26.57 11.40
C SER A 406 13.50 25.33 10.52
N SER A 407 14.22 24.32 11.01
CA SER A 407 14.44 23.04 10.34
C SER A 407 13.13 22.42 9.86
N GLY A 408 13.12 21.88 8.63
CA GLY A 408 11.93 21.31 8.00
C GLY A 408 10.97 22.31 7.35
N SER A 409 11.16 23.62 7.54
CA SER A 409 10.30 24.64 6.91
C SER A 409 10.36 24.62 5.39
N PRO A 410 9.23 24.88 4.70
CA PRO A 410 9.19 24.90 3.24
C PRO A 410 10.02 26.07 2.69
N MET A 411 10.77 25.77 1.62
CA MET A 411 11.41 26.76 0.79
C MET A 411 10.65 26.96 -0.52
N TYR A 412 10.16 28.17 -0.76
CA TYR A 412 9.42 28.55 -1.95
C TYR A 412 10.32 29.23 -2.99
N ASN A 413 10.11 28.89 -4.27
CA ASN A 413 10.64 29.65 -5.39
C ASN A 413 9.74 30.86 -5.74
N ASN A 414 10.12 31.62 -6.78
CA ASN A 414 9.34 32.77 -7.27
C ASN A 414 7.92 32.44 -7.73
N ASP A 415 7.66 31.20 -8.14
CA ASP A 415 6.32 30.74 -8.54
C ASP A 415 5.47 30.32 -7.34
N GLY A 416 5.99 30.47 -6.11
CA GLY A 416 5.31 30.06 -4.89
C GLY A 416 5.26 28.55 -4.68
N ARG A 417 6.13 27.78 -5.35
CA ARG A 417 6.22 26.32 -5.23
C ARG A 417 7.32 25.90 -4.26
N VAL A 418 7.04 24.91 -3.41
CA VAL A 418 8.03 24.27 -2.55
C VAL A 418 9.10 23.59 -3.41
N ILE A 419 10.38 23.90 -3.15
CA ILE A 419 11.54 23.33 -3.84
C ILE A 419 12.46 22.54 -2.89
N GLY A 420 12.08 22.45 -1.62
CA GLY A 420 12.87 21.82 -0.58
C GLY A 420 12.44 22.25 0.81
N GLN A 421 13.13 21.69 1.80
CA GLN A 421 12.94 21.98 3.21
C GLN A 421 14.24 22.46 3.86
N THR A 422 14.13 23.34 4.85
CA THR A 422 15.30 23.89 5.55
C THR A 422 16.07 22.80 6.30
N TYR A 423 17.35 22.64 5.96
CA TYR A 423 18.30 21.81 6.70
C TYR A 423 18.86 22.59 7.88
N GLY A 424 19.39 23.79 7.61
CA GLY A 424 20.06 24.58 8.64
C GLY A 424 20.85 25.74 8.06
N TYR A 425 21.99 26.04 8.66
CA TYR A 425 22.88 27.11 8.23
C TYR A 425 24.34 26.74 8.44
N CYS A 426 25.21 27.43 7.72
CA CYS A 426 26.64 27.41 7.92
C CYS A 426 27.16 28.86 8.01
N LEU A 427 28.20 29.03 8.81
CA LEU A 427 28.78 30.35 9.08
C LEU A 427 30.20 30.39 8.50
N ASN A 428 30.50 31.44 7.74
CA ASN A 428 31.88 31.77 7.37
C ASN A 428 32.53 32.63 8.47
N GLY A 429 32.53 32.11 9.70
CA GLY A 429 32.94 32.83 10.90
C GLY A 429 31.89 33.81 11.47
N GLY A 430 32.05 34.16 12.74
CA GLY A 430 31.13 35.02 13.50
C GLY A 430 29.98 34.27 14.18
N PRO A 431 29.28 34.89 15.14
CA PRO A 431 28.09 34.30 15.78
C PRO A 431 26.84 34.45 14.89
N LEU A 432 25.82 33.61 15.14
CA LEU A 432 24.49 33.74 14.56
C LEU A 432 23.79 34.98 15.15
N ASP A 433 23.74 36.09 14.41
CA ASP A 433 23.10 37.34 14.85
C ASP A 433 22.51 38.15 13.70
N CYS A 434 21.81 39.24 14.04
CA CYS A 434 21.17 40.12 13.06
C CYS A 434 22.11 41.08 12.32
N VAL A 435 23.39 41.10 12.66
CA VAL A 435 24.38 42.05 12.10
C VAL A 435 25.24 41.36 11.04
N ASN A 436 25.56 40.09 11.26
CA ASN A 436 26.42 39.27 10.43
C ASN A 436 25.65 38.45 9.38
N LEU A 437 24.45 38.90 8.95
CA LEU A 437 23.67 38.26 7.87
C LEU A 437 24.51 37.93 6.62
N PRO A 438 25.44 38.78 6.15
CA PRO A 438 26.25 38.48 4.97
C PRO A 438 27.25 37.33 5.12
N THR A 439 27.53 36.86 6.33
CA THR A 439 28.39 35.68 6.57
C THR A 439 27.61 34.40 6.80
N MET A 440 26.26 34.48 6.75
CA MET A 440 25.36 33.36 6.98
C MET A 440 24.83 32.81 5.66
N ILE A 441 25.07 31.52 5.45
CA ILE A 441 24.53 30.78 4.31
C ILE A 441 23.55 29.76 4.86
N HIS A 442 22.28 29.87 4.48
CA HIS A 442 21.28 28.88 4.83
C HIS A 442 21.28 27.71 3.83
N ILE A 443 20.91 26.52 4.28
CA ILE A 443 21.02 25.29 3.52
C ILE A 443 19.65 24.62 3.48
N ILE A 444 19.24 24.20 2.30
CA ILE A 444 17.96 23.58 2.01
C ILE A 444 18.21 22.21 1.38
N GLY A 445 17.53 21.18 1.86
CA GLY A 445 17.46 19.89 1.18
C GLY A 445 16.64 20.03 -0.11
N ARG A 446 17.20 19.61 -1.25
CA ARG A 446 16.53 19.76 -2.56
C ARG A 446 15.39 18.75 -2.69
N LEU A 447 14.18 19.25 -2.87
CA LEU A 447 13.03 18.39 -3.21
C LEU A 447 13.28 17.63 -4.51
N SER A 448 13.95 18.22 -5.49
CA SER A 448 14.36 17.53 -6.73
C SER A 448 15.22 16.28 -6.50
N SER A 449 16.01 16.26 -5.42
CA SER A 449 16.81 15.09 -5.03
C SER A 449 15.96 14.14 -4.20
N SER A 450 15.16 14.67 -3.27
CA SER A 450 14.27 13.91 -2.41
C SER A 450 13.24 13.09 -3.20
N PHE A 451 12.77 13.61 -4.33
CA PHE A 451 11.84 12.92 -5.24
C PHE A 451 12.35 11.56 -5.68
N THR A 452 13.60 11.50 -6.12
CA THR A 452 14.23 10.23 -6.53
C THR A 452 14.61 9.38 -5.32
N LEU A 453 15.11 10.00 -4.25
CA LEU A 453 15.58 9.28 -3.06
C LEU A 453 14.46 8.55 -2.30
N LEU A 454 13.28 9.15 -2.23
CA LEU A 454 12.13 8.58 -1.53
C LEU A 454 11.05 8.02 -2.47
N GLY A 455 11.26 8.08 -3.79
CA GLY A 455 10.22 7.68 -4.75
C GLY A 455 8.94 8.50 -4.58
N LEU A 456 9.04 9.82 -4.43
CA LEU A 456 7.87 10.69 -4.15
C LEU A 456 6.95 10.88 -5.35
N GLU A 457 7.36 10.48 -6.55
CA GLU A 457 6.58 10.64 -7.76
C GLU A 457 5.19 10.01 -7.67
N PRO A 458 5.01 8.70 -7.35
CA PRO A 458 3.69 8.11 -7.12
C PRO A 458 2.96 8.64 -5.87
N ILE A 459 3.68 9.19 -4.90
CA ILE A 459 3.10 9.65 -3.61
C ILE A 459 2.46 11.05 -3.76
N LEU A 460 3.18 11.97 -4.40
CA LEU A 460 2.79 13.39 -4.50
C LEU A 460 2.14 13.75 -5.84
N ASN A 461 2.32 12.98 -6.91
CA ASN A 461 1.56 13.24 -8.14
C ASN A 461 0.18 12.58 -8.14
N GLY A 462 -0.18 11.87 -7.06
CA GLY A 462 -1.19 10.83 -7.12
C GLY A 462 -0.70 9.65 -7.98
N PRO A 463 -1.45 8.54 -8.03
CA PRO A 463 -1.22 7.57 -9.09
C PRO A 463 -1.41 8.30 -10.43
N ASP A 464 -0.37 8.25 -11.27
CA ASP A 464 -0.56 8.32 -12.72
C ASP A 464 -1.73 7.37 -13.04
N PRO A 465 -2.80 7.73 -13.78
CA PRO A 465 -3.90 6.79 -14.01
C PRO A 465 -3.34 5.55 -14.73
N GLU A 466 -3.08 4.50 -13.96
CA GLU A 466 -2.37 3.30 -14.42
C GLU A 466 -3.26 2.56 -15.40
N ASP A 467 -4.57 2.61 -15.12
CA ASP A 467 -5.70 2.21 -15.94
C ASP A 467 -6.94 3.12 -15.67
N PRO A 468 -8.06 2.92 -16.40
CA PRO A 468 -9.26 3.75 -16.29
C PRO A 468 -10.06 3.63 -14.98
N TYR A 469 -9.70 2.70 -14.09
CA TYR A 469 -10.43 2.38 -12.87
C TYR A 469 -9.81 3.00 -11.60
N GLU A 470 -8.73 3.76 -11.73
CA GLU A 470 -8.15 4.51 -10.61
C GLU A 470 -9.01 5.74 -10.21
N PRO A 471 -9.07 6.13 -8.92
CA PRO A 471 -8.48 5.45 -7.77
C PRO A 471 -9.26 4.19 -7.36
N ASN A 472 -8.60 3.04 -7.20
CA ASN A 472 -9.23 1.79 -6.72
C ASN A 472 -8.47 1.07 -5.60
N ASN A 473 -7.60 1.78 -4.88
CA ASN A 473 -6.57 1.14 -4.01
C ASN A 473 -7.04 0.79 -2.61
N SER A 474 -8.34 0.92 -2.37
CA SER A 474 -8.97 0.54 -1.11
C SER A 474 -10.42 0.11 -1.34
N TRP A 475 -10.95 -0.68 -0.41
CA TRP A 475 -12.34 -1.12 -0.42
C TRP A 475 -13.34 0.03 -0.67
N GLY A 476 -13.12 1.20 -0.06
CA GLY A 476 -13.99 2.37 -0.17
C GLY A 476 -13.89 3.10 -1.52
N GLN A 477 -12.85 2.82 -2.29
CA GLN A 477 -12.57 3.38 -3.61
C GLN A 477 -12.92 2.42 -4.75
N ALA A 478 -13.37 1.21 -4.42
CA ALA A 478 -13.63 0.17 -5.40
C ALA A 478 -14.52 0.64 -6.57
N LYS A 479 -14.05 0.42 -7.81
CA LYS A 479 -14.82 0.80 -9.02
C LYS A 479 -15.66 -0.34 -9.54
N GLU A 480 -16.81 -0.01 -10.10
CA GLU A 480 -17.65 -0.98 -10.78
C GLU A 480 -16.98 -1.46 -12.06
N VAL A 481 -16.85 -2.78 -12.19
CA VAL A 481 -16.32 -3.44 -13.40
C VAL A 481 -17.42 -4.30 -13.99
N ALA A 482 -17.60 -4.18 -15.30
CA ALA A 482 -18.59 -4.96 -16.05
C ALA A 482 -18.07 -6.37 -16.37
N ASP A 483 -19.00 -7.25 -16.74
CA ASP A 483 -18.71 -8.55 -17.36
C ASP A 483 -17.76 -8.40 -18.57
N GLY A 484 -16.76 -9.27 -18.68
CA GLY A 484 -15.76 -9.29 -19.73
C GLY A 484 -14.30 -9.28 -19.26
N LEU A 485 -13.40 -9.12 -20.25
CA LEU A 485 -11.95 -9.02 -20.06
C LEU A 485 -11.51 -7.55 -19.97
N HIS A 486 -10.67 -7.24 -18.98
CA HIS A 486 -10.17 -5.90 -18.72
C HIS A 486 -8.65 -5.90 -18.56
N ASP A 487 -7.98 -5.02 -19.30
CA ASP A 487 -6.54 -4.78 -19.20
C ASP A 487 -6.26 -3.80 -18.07
N MET A 488 -5.56 -4.27 -17.03
CA MET A 488 -5.31 -3.52 -15.80
C MET A 488 -3.81 -3.40 -15.52
N LYS A 489 -3.45 -2.54 -14.56
CA LYS A 489 -2.08 -2.46 -14.06
C LYS A 489 -2.06 -2.34 -12.54
N LEU A 490 -1.31 -3.23 -11.92
CA LEU A 490 -1.12 -3.25 -10.47
C LEU A 490 0.28 -2.73 -10.15
N ARG A 491 0.51 -1.43 -9.99
CA ARG A 491 1.82 -0.93 -9.48
C ARG A 491 1.87 -0.82 -7.95
N ASP A 492 0.74 -0.68 -7.29
CA ASP A 492 0.67 -0.60 -5.84
C ASP A 492 0.35 -1.96 -5.18
N ALA A 493 -0.21 -1.97 -3.96
CA ALA A 493 -0.42 -3.21 -3.21
C ALA A 493 -1.71 -3.93 -3.60
N ASP A 494 -2.77 -3.21 -3.97
CA ASP A 494 -4.13 -3.73 -4.03
C ASP A 494 -5.02 -2.95 -4.99
N ASP A 495 -5.67 -3.65 -5.92
CA ASP A 495 -6.80 -3.09 -6.67
C ASP A 495 -8.12 -3.66 -6.16
N PHE A 496 -9.08 -2.79 -5.87
CA PHE A 496 -10.44 -3.16 -5.45
C PHE A 496 -11.48 -2.83 -6.52
N PHE A 497 -12.36 -3.78 -6.81
CA PHE A 497 -13.47 -3.62 -7.75
C PHE A 497 -14.79 -4.01 -7.10
N THR A 498 -15.89 -3.45 -7.62
CA THR A 498 -17.24 -3.90 -7.34
C THR A 498 -17.83 -4.57 -8.57
N VAL A 499 -18.60 -5.61 -8.35
CA VAL A 499 -19.29 -6.35 -9.40
C VAL A 499 -20.74 -6.55 -8.99
N ASP A 500 -21.67 -6.32 -9.92
CA ASP A 500 -23.10 -6.49 -9.71
C ASP A 500 -23.60 -7.76 -10.39
N VAL A 501 -23.97 -8.75 -9.57
CA VAL A 501 -24.56 -10.01 -10.02
C VAL A 501 -26.06 -9.80 -10.20
N SER A 502 -26.51 -9.86 -11.46
CA SER A 502 -27.89 -9.52 -11.84
C SER A 502 -28.91 -10.64 -11.54
N ALA A 503 -28.46 -11.89 -11.50
CA ALA A 503 -29.25 -13.08 -11.15
C ALA A 503 -28.36 -14.12 -10.43
N SER A 504 -28.93 -14.89 -9.51
CA SER A 504 -28.18 -15.96 -8.84
C SER A 504 -27.71 -17.03 -9.84
N GLY A 505 -26.45 -17.43 -9.77
CA GLY A 505 -25.87 -18.43 -10.67
C GLY A 505 -24.34 -18.54 -10.57
N PRO A 506 -23.73 -19.34 -11.47
CA PRO A 506 -22.28 -19.52 -11.49
C PRO A 506 -21.56 -18.23 -11.88
N ALA A 507 -20.45 -17.96 -11.21
CA ALA A 507 -19.59 -16.82 -11.45
C ALA A 507 -18.13 -17.27 -11.60
N VAL A 508 -17.43 -16.69 -12.57
CA VAL A 508 -16.00 -16.93 -12.81
C VAL A 508 -15.24 -15.61 -12.72
N LEU A 509 -14.20 -15.60 -11.90
CA LEU A 509 -13.24 -14.50 -11.80
C LEU A 509 -11.84 -15.06 -12.05
N ALA A 510 -11.09 -14.45 -12.97
CA ALA A 510 -9.74 -14.87 -13.28
C ALA A 510 -8.80 -13.68 -13.45
N ALA A 511 -7.59 -13.77 -12.91
CA ALA A 511 -6.54 -12.78 -13.09
C ALA A 511 -5.30 -13.42 -13.72
N THR A 512 -4.88 -12.95 -14.90
CA THR A 512 -3.68 -13.41 -15.62
C THR A 512 -2.59 -12.36 -15.52
N TYR A 513 -1.34 -12.77 -15.28
CA TYR A 513 -0.24 -11.83 -15.08
C TYR A 513 1.10 -12.36 -15.64
N ASP A 514 2.08 -11.47 -15.85
CA ASP A 514 3.45 -11.92 -16.14
C ASP A 514 4.16 -12.33 -14.85
N ALA A 515 4.31 -13.63 -14.64
CA ALA A 515 4.93 -14.20 -13.44
C ALA A 515 6.42 -13.90 -13.28
N SER A 516 7.06 -13.32 -14.31
CA SER A 516 8.45 -12.82 -14.20
C SER A 516 8.54 -11.41 -13.62
N GLU A 517 7.43 -10.65 -13.61
CA GLU A 517 7.38 -9.25 -13.18
C GLU A 517 6.62 -9.06 -11.85
N VAL A 518 5.51 -9.78 -11.67
CA VAL A 518 4.60 -9.65 -10.52
C VAL A 518 4.03 -11.00 -10.09
N GLY A 519 3.61 -11.13 -8.83
CA GLY A 519 2.78 -12.23 -8.35
C GLY A 519 1.50 -11.69 -7.73
N ILE A 520 0.36 -12.30 -8.01
CA ILE A 520 -0.97 -11.80 -7.63
C ILE A 520 -1.75 -12.84 -6.81
N ALA A 521 -2.60 -12.36 -5.90
CA ALA A 521 -3.69 -13.10 -5.28
C ALA A 521 -5.04 -12.46 -5.64
N LEU A 522 -6.07 -13.28 -5.82
CA LEU A 522 -7.43 -12.86 -6.15
C LEU A 522 -8.35 -13.22 -4.99
N THR A 523 -9.13 -12.24 -4.50
CA THR A 523 -10.03 -12.41 -3.36
C THR A 523 -11.42 -11.88 -3.71
N LEU A 524 -12.44 -12.71 -3.47
CA LEU A 524 -13.86 -12.36 -3.60
C LEU A 524 -14.47 -12.16 -2.22
N MET A 525 -15.25 -11.10 -2.05
CA MET A 525 -15.70 -10.62 -0.76
C MET A 525 -17.17 -10.17 -0.79
N ASP A 526 -17.85 -10.28 0.35
CA ASP A 526 -19.24 -9.87 0.51
C ASP A 526 -19.40 -8.36 0.75
N ARG A 527 -20.63 -7.91 0.93
CA ARG A 527 -20.95 -6.49 1.15
C ARG A 527 -20.44 -5.87 2.46
N PHE A 528 -19.88 -6.66 3.37
CA PHE A 528 -19.45 -6.22 4.70
C PHE A 528 -17.93 -6.24 4.88
N GLY A 529 -17.16 -6.65 3.87
CA GLY A 529 -15.72 -6.85 4.04
C GLY A 529 -15.29 -8.30 4.17
N ALA A 530 -16.23 -9.24 4.30
CA ALA A 530 -15.87 -10.61 4.64
C ALA A 530 -15.46 -11.40 3.39
N THR A 531 -14.30 -12.05 3.46
CA THR A 531 -13.81 -12.92 2.39
C THR A 531 -14.73 -14.11 2.18
N ILE A 532 -15.24 -14.27 0.95
CA ILE A 532 -15.97 -15.44 0.49
C ILE A 532 -14.97 -16.51 0.04
N GLN A 533 -14.02 -16.13 -0.82
CA GLN A 533 -12.99 -17.02 -1.34
C GLN A 533 -11.73 -16.23 -1.71
N SER A 534 -10.56 -16.85 -1.54
CA SER A 534 -9.28 -16.27 -1.95
C SER A 534 -8.40 -17.34 -2.58
N VAL A 535 -7.74 -17.01 -3.68
CA VAL A 535 -6.82 -17.91 -4.40
C VAL A 535 -5.55 -17.15 -4.72
N ASP A 536 -4.38 -17.75 -4.48
CA ASP A 536 -3.07 -17.10 -4.61
C ASP A 536 -2.04 -18.00 -5.33
N THR A 537 -2.53 -18.99 -6.06
CA THR A 537 -1.76 -19.96 -6.84
C THR A 537 -2.38 -20.14 -8.22
N GLY A 538 -1.54 -20.37 -9.23
CA GLY A 538 -1.96 -20.48 -10.64
C GLY A 538 -1.71 -19.21 -11.45
N ASN A 539 -1.70 -19.36 -12.77
CA ASN A 539 -1.72 -18.26 -13.73
C ASN A 539 -2.47 -18.72 -14.99
N PRO A 540 -3.75 -18.35 -15.15
CA PRO A 540 -4.49 -17.41 -14.32
C PRO A 540 -4.75 -17.90 -12.88
N VAL A 541 -4.91 -16.96 -11.95
CA VAL A 541 -5.50 -17.19 -10.62
C VAL A 541 -7.01 -17.18 -10.78
N VAL A 542 -7.71 -18.25 -10.43
CA VAL A 542 -9.13 -18.44 -10.77
C VAL A 542 -9.99 -18.71 -9.54
N ILE A 543 -11.11 -17.98 -9.41
CA ILE A 543 -12.22 -18.26 -8.51
C ILE A 543 -13.43 -18.68 -9.33
N GLN A 544 -14.00 -19.84 -9.01
CA GLN A 544 -15.28 -20.33 -9.55
C GLN A 544 -16.20 -20.62 -8.38
N THR A 545 -17.37 -19.99 -8.35
CA THR A 545 -18.34 -20.14 -7.26
C THR A 545 -19.76 -19.84 -7.73
N GLU A 546 -20.75 -20.16 -6.89
CA GLU A 546 -22.15 -19.76 -7.09
C GLU A 546 -22.42 -18.50 -6.27
N LEU A 547 -22.98 -17.47 -6.90
CA LEU A 547 -23.32 -16.21 -6.26
C LEU A 547 -24.82 -15.97 -6.31
N ASP A 548 -25.33 -15.29 -5.29
CA ASP A 548 -26.70 -14.80 -5.29
C ASP A 548 -26.79 -13.44 -5.97
N GLN A 549 -27.98 -13.04 -6.39
CA GLN A 549 -28.22 -11.67 -6.87
C GLN A 549 -27.77 -10.64 -5.82
N GLY A 550 -26.82 -9.79 -6.17
CA GLY A 550 -26.24 -8.82 -5.24
C GLY A 550 -24.93 -8.19 -5.73
N ARG A 551 -24.43 -7.24 -4.94
CA ARG A 551 -23.13 -6.59 -5.17
C ARG A 551 -22.04 -7.29 -4.38
N TYR A 552 -20.92 -7.54 -5.02
CA TYR A 552 -19.73 -8.16 -4.43
C TYR A 552 -18.49 -7.30 -4.67
N TRP A 553 -17.44 -7.56 -3.91
CA TRP A 553 -16.15 -6.89 -4.02
C TRP A 553 -15.08 -7.89 -4.45
N VAL A 554 -14.24 -7.49 -5.38
CA VAL A 554 -13.09 -8.26 -5.88
C VAL A 554 -11.83 -7.49 -5.51
N GLN A 555 -10.86 -8.17 -4.91
CA GLN A 555 -9.53 -7.61 -4.62
C GLN A 555 -8.49 -8.39 -5.41
N VAL A 556 -7.61 -7.65 -6.09
CA VAL A 556 -6.42 -8.16 -6.75
C VAL A 556 -5.22 -7.65 -5.96
N HIS A 557 -4.59 -8.54 -5.19
CA HIS A 557 -3.53 -8.21 -4.26
C HIS A 557 -2.15 -8.59 -4.79
N ARG A 558 -1.16 -7.71 -4.66
CA ARG A 558 0.22 -7.99 -5.04
C ARG A 558 0.94 -8.83 -3.98
N LYS A 559 1.22 -10.09 -4.31
CA LYS A 559 1.97 -11.03 -3.47
C LYS A 559 3.49 -10.80 -3.52
N SER A 560 4.03 -10.39 -4.67
CA SER A 560 5.48 -10.19 -4.86
C SER A 560 5.79 -9.38 -6.13
N GLY A 561 7.00 -8.84 -6.23
CA GLY A 561 7.46 -8.07 -7.40
C GLY A 561 7.22 -6.57 -7.25
N GLN A 562 7.57 -5.81 -8.28
CA GLN A 562 7.47 -4.33 -8.29
C GLN A 562 6.10 -3.85 -8.81
N GLY A 563 5.18 -4.75 -9.12
CA GLY A 563 3.93 -4.46 -9.83
C GLY A 563 4.08 -4.59 -11.35
N GLY A 564 2.97 -4.68 -12.08
CA GLY A 564 2.97 -4.95 -13.52
C GLY A 564 1.56 -5.05 -14.13
N PRO A 565 1.47 -5.21 -15.47
CA PRO A 565 0.19 -5.41 -16.14
C PRO A 565 -0.44 -6.75 -15.76
N TYR A 566 -1.76 -6.78 -15.65
CA TYR A 566 -2.54 -8.01 -15.50
C TYR A 566 -3.86 -7.88 -16.25
N GLU A 567 -4.44 -9.02 -16.63
CA GLU A 567 -5.76 -9.07 -17.26
C GLU A 567 -6.76 -9.62 -16.24
N LEU A 568 -7.83 -8.87 -15.96
CA LEU A 568 -8.95 -9.29 -15.10
C LEU A 568 -10.12 -9.74 -15.97
N PHE A 569 -10.50 -11.00 -15.85
CA PHE A 569 -11.68 -11.57 -16.47
C PHE A 569 -12.77 -11.81 -15.44
N ILE A 570 -13.99 -11.37 -15.76
CA ILE A 570 -15.17 -11.49 -14.92
C ILE A 570 -16.31 -12.00 -15.82
N ASP A 571 -16.97 -13.09 -15.44
CA ASP A 571 -18.14 -13.62 -16.15
C ASP A 571 -19.23 -14.06 -15.16
N PHE A 572 -20.44 -13.56 -15.40
CA PHE A 572 -21.64 -13.82 -14.60
C PHE A 572 -22.82 -14.39 -15.43
N ASN A 573 -22.66 -14.62 -16.74
CA ASN A 573 -23.77 -14.79 -17.69
C ASN A 573 -23.64 -15.97 -18.65
N THR A 574 -23.09 -17.11 -18.26
CA THR A 574 -23.13 -18.29 -19.14
C THR A 574 -24.29 -19.23 -18.82
N VAL A 575 -25.35 -19.14 -19.62
CA VAL A 575 -26.18 -20.33 -19.89
C VAL A 575 -25.30 -21.30 -20.69
N ALA A 576 -24.86 -22.39 -20.06
CA ALA A 576 -23.94 -23.34 -20.68
C ALA A 576 -24.41 -23.82 -22.07
N GLY A 577 -23.72 -23.42 -23.14
CA GLY A 577 -24.01 -23.78 -24.53
C GLY A 577 -24.49 -22.65 -25.44
N ASP A 578 -24.66 -21.43 -24.94
CA ASP A 578 -24.97 -20.24 -25.76
C ASP A 578 -23.66 -19.58 -26.23
N VAL A 579 -23.33 -19.74 -27.52
CA VAL A 579 -22.12 -19.15 -28.15
C VAL A 579 -22.43 -17.95 -29.02
N THR A 580 -23.72 -17.70 -29.26
CA THR A 580 -24.18 -16.56 -30.04
C THR A 580 -24.38 -15.32 -29.16
N GLY A 581 -24.48 -15.51 -27.83
CA GLY A 581 -24.67 -14.44 -26.85
C GLY A 581 -26.06 -13.84 -26.94
N ASP A 582 -27.06 -14.65 -27.33
CA ASP A 582 -28.46 -14.23 -27.50
C ASP A 582 -29.39 -14.70 -26.36
N ASP A 583 -28.79 -15.23 -25.29
CA ASP A 583 -29.40 -15.79 -24.09
C ASP A 583 -30.27 -17.04 -24.37
N LEU A 584 -30.10 -17.71 -25.52
CA LEU A 584 -30.88 -18.88 -25.92
C LEU A 584 -30.02 -19.99 -26.54
N VAL A 585 -29.84 -21.12 -25.85
CA VAL A 585 -29.22 -22.31 -26.49
C VAL A 585 -30.15 -22.91 -27.54
N ASN A 586 -29.79 -22.75 -28.81
CA ASN A 586 -30.59 -23.15 -29.96
C ASN A 586 -29.74 -23.66 -31.14
N THR A 587 -30.34 -23.82 -32.32
CA THR A 587 -29.65 -24.35 -33.50
C THR A 587 -28.55 -23.40 -34.01
N ASP A 588 -28.69 -22.10 -33.80
CA ASP A 588 -27.74 -21.10 -34.28
C ASP A 588 -26.39 -21.22 -33.55
N ASP A 589 -26.39 -21.60 -32.27
CA ASP A 589 -25.20 -21.96 -31.48
C ASP A 589 -24.47 -23.17 -32.05
N LEU A 590 -25.23 -24.23 -32.35
CA LEU A 590 -24.68 -25.44 -32.96
C LEU A 590 -24.03 -25.13 -34.32
N ILE A 591 -24.58 -24.18 -35.08
CA ILE A 591 -24.02 -23.75 -36.36
C ILE A 591 -22.69 -23.03 -36.16
N VAL A 592 -22.53 -22.22 -35.11
CA VAL A 592 -21.26 -21.56 -34.76
C VAL A 592 -20.21 -22.61 -34.40
N VAL A 593 -20.50 -23.53 -33.48
CA VAL A 593 -19.60 -24.64 -33.10
C VAL A 593 -19.19 -25.49 -34.31
N LEU A 594 -20.12 -25.82 -35.21
CA LEU A 594 -19.81 -26.59 -36.40
C LEU A 594 -19.00 -25.82 -37.47
N LYS A 595 -19.07 -24.49 -37.49
CA LYS A 595 -18.26 -23.65 -38.40
C LYS A 595 -16.82 -23.52 -37.93
N THR A 596 -16.62 -23.49 -36.62
CA THR A 596 -15.31 -23.36 -35.96
C THR A 596 -14.70 -24.70 -35.54
N PHE A 597 -15.38 -25.82 -35.76
CA PHE A 597 -14.92 -27.18 -35.44
C PHE A 597 -13.49 -27.48 -35.92
N GLY A 598 -12.64 -27.93 -34.99
CA GLY A 598 -11.22 -28.20 -35.17
C GLY A 598 -10.32 -26.95 -35.10
N GLN A 599 -10.85 -25.80 -34.68
CA GLN A 599 -10.07 -24.59 -34.38
C GLN A 599 -9.79 -24.52 -32.88
N THR A 600 -8.67 -23.88 -32.52
CA THR A 600 -8.35 -23.51 -31.14
C THR A 600 -8.77 -22.06 -30.90
N CYS A 601 -9.39 -21.79 -29.76
CA CYS A 601 -9.78 -20.45 -29.36
C CYS A 601 -9.14 -20.06 -28.03
N ALA A 602 -9.01 -18.74 -27.80
CA ALA A 602 -8.89 -18.22 -26.46
C ALA A 602 -10.27 -18.25 -25.80
N THR A 603 -10.36 -18.73 -24.56
CA THR A 603 -11.58 -18.76 -23.75
C THR A 603 -12.20 -17.37 -23.66
N GLY A 604 -13.53 -17.25 -23.81
CA GLY A 604 -14.29 -16.00 -23.62
C GLY A 604 -14.52 -15.11 -24.86
N VAL A 605 -14.22 -15.57 -26.08
CA VAL A 605 -14.51 -14.79 -27.30
C VAL A 605 -15.92 -15.07 -27.83
N ALA A 606 -16.77 -14.05 -27.93
CA ALA A 606 -18.10 -14.16 -28.55
C ALA A 606 -18.01 -14.66 -30.00
N GLY A 607 -18.77 -15.71 -30.34
CA GLY A 607 -18.70 -16.39 -31.64
C GLY A 607 -17.56 -17.40 -31.77
N CYS A 608 -16.80 -17.66 -30.69
CA CYS A 608 -15.99 -18.87 -30.58
C CYS A 608 -16.89 -20.06 -30.24
N GLY A 609 -16.63 -21.22 -30.87
CA GLY A 609 -17.42 -22.43 -30.66
C GLY A 609 -16.95 -23.35 -29.54
N ASP A 610 -16.01 -22.92 -28.70
CA ASP A 610 -15.48 -23.68 -27.56
C ASP A 610 -16.35 -23.38 -26.33
N VAL A 611 -17.37 -24.20 -26.12
CA VAL A 611 -18.33 -24.09 -25.02
C VAL A 611 -17.90 -24.83 -23.78
N THR A 612 -16.96 -25.77 -23.89
CA THR A 612 -16.40 -26.49 -22.74
C THR A 612 -15.27 -25.70 -22.09
N GLY A 613 -14.69 -24.73 -22.79
CA GLY A 613 -13.61 -23.87 -22.32
C GLY A 613 -12.27 -24.59 -22.23
N ASP A 614 -12.10 -25.69 -22.97
CA ASP A 614 -10.90 -26.54 -22.93
C ASP A 614 -9.82 -26.13 -23.95
N GLY A 615 -10.10 -25.08 -24.73
CA GLY A 615 -9.19 -24.45 -25.68
C GLY A 615 -9.33 -25.00 -27.11
N GLY A 616 -10.19 -25.99 -27.36
CA GLY A 616 -10.39 -26.59 -28.67
C GLY A 616 -11.86 -26.82 -29.03
N VAL A 617 -12.29 -26.40 -30.22
CA VAL A 617 -13.65 -26.67 -30.69
C VAL A 617 -13.76 -28.11 -31.22
N ASP A 618 -14.33 -29.03 -30.45
CA ASP A 618 -14.41 -30.45 -30.77
C ASP A 618 -15.78 -31.12 -30.47
N PHE A 619 -15.81 -32.46 -30.43
CA PHE A 619 -17.05 -33.21 -30.23
C PHE A 619 -17.64 -33.05 -28.84
N SER A 620 -16.85 -32.64 -27.86
CA SER A 620 -17.25 -32.33 -26.49
C SER A 620 -18.13 -31.08 -26.46
N ASP A 621 -17.80 -30.06 -27.27
CA ASP A 621 -18.62 -28.85 -27.44
C ASP A 621 -19.97 -29.13 -28.09
N VAL A 622 -19.94 -29.91 -29.16
CA VAL A 622 -21.16 -30.35 -29.84
C VAL A 622 -22.05 -31.13 -28.86
N ARG A 623 -21.44 -32.02 -28.07
CA ARG A 623 -22.15 -32.83 -27.08
C ARG A 623 -22.83 -31.96 -26.02
N LEU A 624 -22.13 -30.96 -25.48
CA LEU A 624 -22.69 -30.05 -24.47
C LEU A 624 -23.92 -29.31 -24.99
N ILE A 625 -23.87 -28.77 -26.22
CA ILE A 625 -25.05 -28.12 -26.84
C ILE A 625 -26.22 -29.11 -27.00
N PHE A 626 -25.96 -30.34 -27.41
CA PHE A 626 -27.03 -31.35 -27.54
C PHE A 626 -27.65 -31.74 -26.21
N GLU A 627 -26.84 -31.85 -25.15
CA GLU A 627 -27.32 -32.12 -23.79
C GLU A 627 -28.18 -30.96 -23.27
N THR A 628 -27.75 -29.71 -23.48
CA THR A 628 -28.52 -28.51 -23.10
C THR A 628 -29.84 -28.38 -23.88
N LEU A 629 -29.87 -28.83 -25.15
CA LEU A 629 -31.09 -28.93 -25.96
C LEU A 629 -32.01 -30.11 -25.58
N GLY A 630 -31.65 -30.89 -24.55
CA GLY A 630 -32.45 -32.01 -24.03
C GLY A 630 -32.25 -33.35 -24.76
N TYR A 631 -31.15 -33.50 -25.51
CA TYR A 631 -30.77 -34.73 -26.22
C TYR A 631 -29.61 -35.47 -25.54
N ASP A 632 -29.80 -35.85 -24.28
CA ASP A 632 -28.85 -36.68 -23.53
C ASP A 632 -28.84 -38.13 -24.03
N ARG A 633 -27.69 -38.67 -24.46
CA ARG A 633 -27.51 -40.07 -24.87
C ARG A 633 -27.84 -41.04 -23.73
N ASP A 634 -27.42 -40.70 -22.53
CA ASP A 634 -27.49 -41.58 -21.36
C ASP A 634 -28.93 -41.76 -20.85
N ALA A 635 -29.84 -40.90 -21.32
CA ALA A 635 -31.29 -41.02 -21.14
C ALA A 635 -31.97 -42.05 -22.07
N TYR A 636 -31.27 -42.64 -23.07
CA TYR A 636 -31.88 -43.56 -24.05
C TYR A 636 -31.12 -44.89 -24.20
N ASP A 637 -31.87 -46.00 -24.28
CA ASP A 637 -31.29 -47.29 -24.69
C ASP A 637 -30.74 -47.23 -26.13
N ALA A 638 -29.81 -48.12 -26.49
CA ALA A 638 -29.13 -48.11 -27.79
C ALA A 638 -30.07 -48.15 -29.03
N LYS A 639 -31.26 -48.71 -28.90
CA LYS A 639 -32.25 -48.80 -29.99
C LYS A 639 -33.07 -47.50 -30.10
N SER A 640 -33.42 -46.93 -28.96
CA SER A 640 -34.09 -45.63 -28.81
C SER A 640 -33.18 -44.49 -29.25
N TRP A 641 -31.91 -44.52 -28.84
CA TRP A 641 -30.86 -43.60 -29.29
C TRP A 641 -30.68 -43.65 -30.81
N LYS A 642 -30.64 -44.84 -31.42
CA LYS A 642 -30.50 -44.97 -32.89
C LYS A 642 -31.67 -44.34 -33.67
N LYS A 643 -32.85 -44.23 -33.06
CA LYS A 643 -34.02 -43.54 -33.62
C LYS A 643 -33.93 -42.03 -33.40
N GLN A 644 -33.48 -41.60 -32.23
CA GLN A 644 -33.27 -40.20 -31.89
C GLN A 644 -32.13 -39.60 -32.73
N ALA A 645 -30.97 -40.26 -32.82
CA ALA A 645 -29.83 -39.89 -33.64
C ALA A 645 -30.18 -39.77 -35.14
N LYS A 646 -31.10 -40.60 -35.65
CA LYS A 646 -31.60 -40.47 -37.04
C LYS A 646 -32.51 -39.26 -37.22
N THR A 647 -33.22 -38.86 -36.18
CA THR A 647 -34.10 -37.68 -36.18
C THR A 647 -33.27 -36.41 -36.09
N ILE A 648 -32.29 -36.39 -35.18
CA ILE A 648 -31.26 -35.35 -35.05
C ILE A 648 -30.49 -35.20 -36.37
N ALA A 649 -29.95 -36.29 -36.93
CA ALA A 649 -29.22 -36.26 -38.20
C ALA A 649 -30.08 -35.84 -39.41
N LYS A 650 -31.42 -36.00 -39.33
CA LYS A 650 -32.35 -35.51 -40.35
C LYS A 650 -32.58 -34.01 -40.19
N SER A 651 -32.78 -33.53 -38.96
CA SER A 651 -32.94 -32.10 -38.63
C SER A 651 -31.70 -31.30 -39.04
N LEU A 652 -30.51 -31.74 -38.61
CA LEU A 652 -29.21 -31.18 -39.00
C LEU A 652 -29.04 -31.14 -40.52
N LYS A 653 -29.47 -32.19 -41.23
CA LYS A 653 -29.34 -32.28 -42.69
C LYS A 653 -30.32 -31.36 -43.42
N ASP A 654 -31.48 -31.10 -42.83
CA ASP A 654 -32.49 -30.19 -43.39
C ASP A 654 -32.16 -28.73 -43.06
N GLU A 655 -31.43 -28.43 -41.97
CA GLU A 655 -30.88 -27.10 -41.64
C GLU A 655 -29.59 -26.78 -42.43
N ILE A 656 -28.65 -27.74 -42.56
CA ILE A 656 -27.48 -27.61 -43.46
C ILE A 656 -27.91 -27.39 -44.92
N LYS A 657 -29.14 -27.80 -45.29
CA LYS A 657 -29.70 -27.49 -46.61
C LYS A 657 -30.03 -26.01 -46.79
N GLN A 658 -30.38 -25.31 -45.72
CA GLN A 658 -30.76 -23.89 -45.71
C GLN A 658 -29.56 -22.94 -45.65
N LEU A 659 -28.36 -23.43 -45.32
CA LEU A 659 -27.12 -22.66 -45.44
C LEU A 659 -26.86 -22.20 -46.88
N ASP A 660 -26.39 -20.96 -47.01
CA ASP A 660 -26.11 -20.34 -48.29
C ASP A 660 -25.03 -21.12 -49.07
N LYS A 661 -25.10 -21.08 -50.41
CA LYS A 661 -24.22 -21.91 -51.27
C LYS A 661 -22.72 -21.67 -51.05
N ALA A 662 -22.33 -20.52 -50.48
CA ALA A 662 -20.96 -20.15 -50.18
C ALA A 662 -20.38 -20.90 -48.96
N ASP A 663 -21.19 -21.17 -47.93
CA ASP A 663 -20.72 -21.74 -46.64
C ASP A 663 -20.79 -23.27 -46.61
N LYS A 664 -21.56 -23.86 -47.51
CA LYS A 664 -21.82 -25.30 -47.55
C LYS A 664 -20.61 -26.14 -47.93
N LYS A 665 -19.73 -25.61 -48.79
CA LYS A 665 -18.55 -26.33 -49.31
C LYS A 665 -17.39 -26.34 -48.30
N PRO A 666 -17.03 -25.22 -47.64
CA PRO A 666 -16.00 -25.19 -46.61
C PRO A 666 -16.34 -26.06 -45.39
N VAL A 667 -17.58 -26.00 -44.88
CA VAL A 667 -18.03 -26.79 -43.71
C VAL A 667 -17.97 -28.29 -44.00
N LEU A 668 -18.50 -28.74 -45.14
CA LEU A 668 -18.44 -30.15 -45.53
C LEU A 668 -17.01 -30.62 -45.89
N THR A 669 -16.13 -29.72 -46.32
CA THR A 669 -14.72 -30.03 -46.59
C THR A 669 -13.92 -30.16 -45.30
N ARG A 670 -14.12 -29.29 -44.29
CA ARG A 670 -13.45 -29.34 -42.98
C ARG A 670 -13.83 -30.59 -42.19
N ILE A 671 -15.12 -30.93 -42.15
CA ILE A 671 -15.63 -32.17 -41.54
C ILE A 671 -15.02 -33.43 -42.22
N ARG A 672 -14.66 -33.33 -43.51
CA ARG A 672 -14.03 -34.43 -44.26
C ARG A 672 -12.50 -34.46 -44.18
N SER A 673 -11.82 -33.38 -43.77
CA SER A 673 -10.35 -33.26 -43.76
C SER A 673 -9.69 -33.54 -42.41
N VAL A 674 -10.47 -33.76 -41.34
CA VAL A 674 -9.98 -34.16 -40.01
C VAL A 674 -8.98 -35.35 -40.03
N PRO A 675 -9.11 -36.37 -40.91
CA PRO A 675 -8.20 -37.52 -40.88
C PRO A 675 -6.74 -37.21 -41.29
N SER A 676 -6.43 -36.06 -41.88
CA SER A 676 -5.09 -35.79 -42.46
C SER A 676 -4.07 -35.20 -41.47
N ALA A 677 -4.51 -34.43 -40.46
CA ALA A 677 -3.60 -33.88 -39.42
C ALA A 677 -3.16 -34.95 -38.41
N GLN A 678 -4.10 -35.80 -37.98
CA GLN A 678 -3.81 -36.94 -37.10
C GLN A 678 -3.06 -38.06 -37.83
N ALA A 679 -3.23 -38.22 -39.14
CA ALA A 679 -2.41 -39.13 -39.95
C ALA A 679 -0.93 -38.72 -39.95
N GLU A 680 -0.61 -37.43 -39.89
CA GLU A 680 0.78 -36.94 -39.84
C GLU A 680 1.45 -37.29 -38.50
N LEU A 681 0.72 -37.14 -37.39
CA LEU A 681 1.17 -37.59 -36.07
C LEU A 681 1.39 -39.11 -36.05
N LEU A 682 0.45 -39.88 -36.62
CA LEU A 682 0.58 -41.34 -36.72
C LEU A 682 1.77 -41.78 -37.59
N VAL A 683 2.05 -41.07 -38.69
CA VAL A 683 3.23 -41.34 -39.55
C VAL A 683 4.53 -41.09 -38.79
N ARG A 684 4.60 -40.02 -37.99
CA ARG A 684 5.77 -39.71 -37.14
C ARG A 684 5.95 -40.76 -36.04
N MET A 685 4.88 -41.12 -35.33
CA MET A 685 4.89 -42.17 -34.30
C MET A 685 5.34 -43.52 -34.86
N LEU A 686 4.80 -43.92 -36.02
CA LEU A 686 5.25 -45.13 -36.69
C LEU A 686 6.74 -45.01 -37.04
N GLY A 687 7.19 -43.91 -37.65
CA GLY A 687 8.59 -43.68 -38.02
C GLY A 687 9.61 -43.80 -36.88
N THR A 688 9.22 -43.47 -35.64
CA THR A 688 10.06 -43.55 -34.44
C THR A 688 9.75 -44.76 -33.54
N TYR A 689 8.82 -45.63 -33.94
CA TYR A 689 8.35 -46.76 -33.15
C TYR A 689 9.48 -47.69 -32.68
N GLY A 690 9.54 -47.96 -31.37
CA GLY A 690 10.55 -48.80 -30.73
C GLY A 690 11.90 -48.11 -30.48
N ARG A 691 12.03 -46.81 -30.74
CA ARG A 691 13.24 -46.01 -30.39
C ARG A 691 13.09 -45.39 -29.01
N THR A 692 14.23 -45.16 -28.36
CA THR A 692 14.32 -44.41 -27.09
C THR A 692 14.42 -42.93 -27.40
N CYS A 693 13.52 -42.13 -26.84
CA CYS A 693 13.43 -40.70 -27.06
C CYS A 693 14.53 -39.96 -26.28
N ARG A 694 15.26 -39.04 -26.92
CA ARG A 694 16.28 -38.19 -26.27
C ARG A 694 16.14 -36.70 -26.58
N ASP A 695 15.17 -36.33 -27.42
CA ASP A 695 15.03 -35.01 -28.04
C ASP A 695 13.53 -34.71 -28.26
N GLU A 696 13.13 -33.43 -28.29
CA GLU A 696 11.75 -32.92 -28.41
C GLU A 696 10.99 -33.32 -29.69
N PHE A 697 11.65 -34.01 -30.64
CA PHE A 697 11.04 -34.45 -31.91
C PHE A 697 10.48 -35.88 -31.85
N CYS A 698 10.48 -36.54 -30.70
CA CYS A 698 10.00 -37.92 -30.53
C CYS A 698 8.52 -37.93 -30.11
N ALA A 699 7.66 -38.65 -30.85
CA ALA A 699 6.22 -38.70 -30.60
C ALA A 699 5.83 -39.76 -29.54
N ASP A 700 6.39 -39.63 -28.34
CA ASP A 700 6.06 -40.42 -27.15
C ASP A 700 5.03 -39.64 -26.32
N VAL A 701 3.77 -40.06 -26.41
CA VAL A 701 2.63 -39.39 -25.77
C VAL A 701 2.33 -39.94 -24.39
N THR A 702 2.80 -41.14 -24.07
CA THR A 702 2.72 -41.70 -22.71
C THR A 702 3.83 -41.16 -21.79
N GLY A 703 4.90 -40.60 -22.37
CA GLY A 703 6.00 -39.97 -21.65
C GLY A 703 6.95 -40.98 -20.97
N ASP A 704 6.91 -42.25 -21.39
CA ASP A 704 7.68 -43.34 -20.79
C ASP A 704 9.14 -43.44 -21.32
N GLY A 705 9.50 -42.54 -22.22
CA GLY A 705 10.80 -42.42 -22.87
C GLY A 705 10.95 -43.26 -24.13
N ARG A 706 9.90 -43.95 -24.60
CA ARG A 706 9.90 -44.79 -25.81
C ARG A 706 8.56 -44.74 -26.54
N VAL A 707 8.60 -44.74 -27.88
CA VAL A 707 7.37 -44.87 -28.66
C VAL A 707 6.94 -46.35 -28.72
N THR A 708 5.83 -46.69 -28.06
CA THR A 708 5.29 -48.05 -27.90
C THR A 708 3.95 -48.25 -28.64
N ARG A 709 3.30 -49.41 -28.42
CA ARG A 709 1.96 -49.68 -28.97
C ARG A 709 0.88 -48.86 -28.31
N ASP A 710 1.06 -48.51 -27.04
CA ASP A 710 0.05 -47.80 -26.28
C ASP A 710 -0.04 -46.35 -26.77
N ASP A 711 1.08 -45.73 -27.12
CA ASP A 711 1.13 -44.41 -27.77
C ASP A 711 0.35 -44.39 -29.09
N VAL A 712 0.58 -45.40 -29.95
CA VAL A 712 -0.11 -45.52 -31.24
C VAL A 712 -1.61 -45.77 -31.04
N ARG A 713 -2.00 -46.48 -29.96
CA ARG A 713 -3.40 -46.71 -29.63
C ARG A 713 -4.09 -45.42 -29.17
N ILE A 714 -3.46 -44.64 -28.30
CA ILE A 714 -4.01 -43.36 -27.80
C ILE A 714 -4.27 -42.41 -28.97
N ALA A 715 -3.28 -42.24 -29.85
CA ALA A 715 -3.44 -41.37 -31.02
C ALA A 715 -4.54 -41.86 -31.98
N LEU A 716 -4.75 -43.18 -32.11
CA LEU A 716 -5.87 -43.71 -32.90
C LEU A 716 -7.23 -43.49 -32.22
N ASN A 717 -7.30 -43.60 -30.89
CA ASN A 717 -8.51 -43.33 -30.12
C ASN A 717 -8.91 -41.85 -30.23
N GLU A 718 -7.96 -40.94 -30.11
CA GLU A 718 -8.14 -39.49 -30.34
C GLU A 718 -8.55 -39.20 -31.79
N ALA A 719 -8.14 -40.05 -32.73
CA ALA A 719 -8.61 -40.03 -34.11
C ALA A 719 -9.97 -40.69 -34.34
N GLY A 720 -10.67 -41.07 -33.26
CA GLY A 720 -11.99 -41.70 -33.30
C GLY A 720 -11.98 -43.17 -33.72
N PHE A 721 -10.81 -43.82 -33.75
CA PHE A 721 -10.66 -45.24 -34.05
C PHE A 721 -10.31 -46.02 -32.78
N ASN A 722 -11.30 -46.25 -31.92
CA ASN A 722 -11.09 -47.09 -30.74
C ASN A 722 -11.06 -48.57 -31.11
N ARG A 723 -9.97 -49.27 -30.76
CA ARG A 723 -9.80 -50.71 -31.03
C ARG A 723 -10.90 -51.56 -30.42
N ASP A 724 -11.42 -51.18 -29.26
CA ASP A 724 -12.40 -51.96 -28.49
C ASP A 724 -13.78 -52.00 -29.15
N ASP A 725 -14.07 -51.06 -30.06
CA ASP A 725 -15.35 -50.95 -30.77
C ASP A 725 -15.50 -51.95 -31.94
N TYR A 726 -14.44 -52.67 -32.30
CA TYR A 726 -14.41 -53.53 -33.48
C TYR A 726 -13.97 -54.96 -33.17
N ASP A 727 -14.62 -55.95 -33.80
CA ASP A 727 -14.05 -57.30 -33.85
C ASP A 727 -12.77 -57.32 -34.70
N GLU A 728 -11.93 -58.35 -34.54
CA GLU A 728 -10.61 -58.43 -35.19
C GLU A 728 -10.67 -58.29 -36.73
N LYS A 729 -11.70 -58.84 -37.36
CA LYS A 729 -11.86 -58.81 -38.81
C LYS A 729 -12.35 -57.44 -39.29
N GLN A 730 -13.23 -56.79 -38.53
CA GLN A 730 -13.71 -55.44 -38.78
C GLN A 730 -12.58 -54.43 -38.59
N TRP A 731 -11.84 -54.52 -37.48
CA TRP A 731 -10.70 -53.67 -37.19
C TRP A 731 -9.67 -53.70 -38.31
N THR A 732 -9.22 -54.91 -38.67
CA THR A 732 -8.20 -55.10 -39.72
C THR A 732 -8.64 -54.47 -41.04
N LYS A 733 -9.92 -54.63 -41.40
CA LYS A 733 -10.47 -54.10 -42.66
C LYS A 733 -10.59 -52.57 -42.65
N THR A 734 -11.06 -52.00 -41.54
CA THR A 734 -11.25 -50.55 -41.37
C THR A 734 -9.89 -49.84 -41.37
N ILE A 735 -8.95 -50.29 -40.54
CA ILE A 735 -7.62 -49.72 -40.43
C ILE A 735 -6.80 -49.91 -41.72
N THR A 736 -6.94 -51.04 -42.42
CA THR A 736 -6.25 -51.21 -43.72
C THR A 736 -6.73 -50.22 -44.77
N ARG A 737 -8.03 -49.86 -44.76
CA ARG A 737 -8.56 -48.84 -45.68
C ARG A 737 -8.06 -47.45 -45.30
N PHE A 738 -8.13 -47.11 -44.01
CA PHE A 738 -7.62 -45.84 -43.50
C PHE A 738 -6.14 -45.68 -43.82
N PHE A 739 -5.31 -46.70 -43.56
CA PHE A 739 -3.90 -46.70 -43.91
C PHE A 739 -3.67 -46.42 -45.40
N LYS A 740 -4.40 -47.12 -46.29
CA LYS A 740 -4.24 -46.95 -47.74
C LYS A 740 -4.70 -45.58 -48.26
N ALA A 741 -5.69 -44.98 -47.60
CA ALA A 741 -6.25 -43.70 -48.02
C ALA A 741 -5.41 -42.52 -47.52
N GLU A 742 -5.02 -42.53 -46.24
CA GLU A 742 -4.51 -41.33 -45.57
C GLU A 742 -3.03 -41.45 -45.12
N ILE A 743 -2.54 -42.64 -44.80
CA ILE A 743 -1.19 -42.82 -44.19
C ILE A 743 -0.14 -43.27 -45.21
N ARG A 744 -0.53 -44.11 -46.17
CA ARG A 744 0.42 -44.85 -47.03
C ARG A 744 1.32 -43.95 -47.85
N ALA A 745 0.76 -42.94 -48.49
CA ALA A 745 1.51 -42.01 -49.34
C ALA A 745 2.55 -41.21 -48.52
N PRO A 746 2.21 -40.54 -47.40
CA PRO A 746 3.22 -39.83 -46.60
C PRO A 746 4.25 -40.76 -45.96
N LEU A 747 3.90 -42.00 -45.59
CA LEU A 747 4.86 -42.97 -45.03
C LEU A 747 5.98 -43.32 -46.02
N SER A 748 5.73 -43.28 -47.33
CA SER A 748 6.74 -43.59 -48.35
C SER A 748 7.97 -42.66 -48.34
N ASN A 749 7.85 -41.50 -47.69
CA ASN A 749 8.95 -40.56 -47.49
C ASN A 749 9.95 -40.99 -46.40
N TYR A 750 9.68 -42.09 -45.68
CA TYR A 750 10.54 -42.62 -44.60
C TYR A 750 11.21 -43.95 -45.02
N PRO A 751 12.43 -43.92 -45.58
CA PRO A 751 13.04 -45.08 -46.26
C PRO A 751 13.39 -46.26 -45.34
N TYR A 752 13.37 -46.05 -44.02
CA TYR A 752 13.73 -47.07 -43.01
C TYR A 752 12.53 -47.86 -42.48
N MET A 753 11.30 -47.53 -42.90
CA MET A 753 10.08 -48.21 -42.47
C MET A 753 9.34 -48.83 -43.66
N SER A 754 9.10 -50.14 -43.63
CA SER A 754 8.31 -50.79 -44.68
C SER A 754 6.80 -50.61 -44.45
N GLU A 755 6.03 -50.37 -45.53
CA GLU A 755 4.57 -50.31 -45.48
C GLU A 755 3.97 -51.56 -44.79
N THR A 756 4.53 -52.73 -45.05
CA THR A 756 4.10 -54.00 -44.46
C THR A 756 4.30 -54.02 -42.95
N PHE A 757 5.38 -53.43 -42.43
CA PHE A 757 5.65 -53.38 -41.01
C PHE A 757 4.72 -52.40 -40.29
N ALA A 758 4.53 -51.20 -40.83
CA ALA A 758 3.61 -50.20 -40.30
C ALA A 758 2.15 -50.71 -40.26
N LEU A 759 1.69 -51.30 -41.38
CA LEU A 759 0.35 -51.87 -41.44
C LEU A 759 0.18 -53.03 -40.45
N ARG A 760 1.24 -53.81 -40.21
CA ARG A 760 1.20 -54.90 -39.21
C ARG A 760 1.07 -54.36 -37.80
N ILE A 761 1.75 -53.26 -37.45
CA ILE A 761 1.61 -52.63 -36.12
C ILE A 761 0.15 -52.20 -35.92
N LEU A 762 -0.41 -51.40 -36.83
CA LEU A 762 -1.76 -50.86 -36.72
C LEU A 762 -2.86 -51.95 -36.67
N THR A 763 -2.70 -53.01 -37.46
CA THR A 763 -3.71 -54.10 -37.52
C THR A 763 -3.60 -55.11 -36.38
N THR A 764 -2.45 -55.18 -35.69
CA THR A 764 -2.22 -56.11 -34.57
C THR A 764 -2.24 -55.43 -33.19
N LEU A 765 -2.77 -54.21 -33.10
CA LEU A 765 -2.98 -53.53 -31.83
C LEU A 765 -3.92 -54.35 -30.94
N PRO A 766 -3.52 -54.68 -29.70
CA PRO A 766 -4.39 -55.36 -28.77
C PRO A 766 -5.53 -54.45 -28.31
N PRO A 767 -6.72 -55.00 -28.02
CA PRO A 767 -7.74 -54.26 -27.27
C PRO A 767 -7.18 -53.84 -25.90
N SER A 768 -7.82 -52.84 -25.29
CA SER A 768 -7.40 -52.32 -23.98
C SER A 768 -7.44 -53.43 -22.93
N PRO A 769 -6.43 -53.54 -22.02
CA PRO A 769 -6.53 -54.49 -20.93
C PRO A 769 -7.75 -54.16 -20.06
N PRO A 770 -8.48 -55.16 -19.53
CA PRO A 770 -9.57 -54.89 -18.61
C PRO A 770 -9.03 -54.15 -17.39
N PRO A 771 -9.79 -53.20 -16.81
CA PRO A 771 -9.36 -52.45 -15.63
C PRO A 771 -9.00 -53.44 -14.51
N ALA A 772 -7.87 -53.21 -13.84
CA ALA A 772 -7.45 -54.06 -12.72
C ALA A 772 -8.51 -53.97 -11.61
N GLU A 773 -9.04 -55.12 -11.19
CA GLU A 773 -9.94 -55.15 -10.03
C GLU A 773 -9.20 -54.67 -8.79
N PRO A 774 -9.87 -53.89 -7.92
CA PRO A 774 -9.25 -53.11 -6.84
C PRO A 774 -8.55 -53.95 -5.77
#